data_AF-A0A662X5F9-F1
#
_entry.id   AF-A0A662X5F9-F1
#
_cell.length_a   1.000
_cell.length_b   1.000
_cell.length_c   1.000
_cell.angle_alpha   90.00
_cell.angle_beta   90.00
_cell.angle_gamma   90.00
#
_symmetry.space_group_name_H-M   'P 1'
#
loop_
_entity.id
_entity.type
_entity.pdbx_description
1 polymer ?
#
loop_
_entity_poly.entity_id
_entity_poly.type
_entity_poly.pdbx_seq_one_letter_code
_entity_poly.pdbx_strand_id
1 'polypeptide(L)'
;NKHSQKLWLEYFRLELLYVQKMSMRREVLRLDEPETAADKPTDNGGIVLIDELPEELEVDEEEVSEETAAKRKVRKLVRHGAIAQIVYTNAVAANPDDVAFRLQFVEIRDLFGVRMAAELSEFMLQNCLETFPTSEKVHAAQALRPFVAVEGGAAAPSKAGESSEVDGADVSEAERQAELLVVHNFEASVAQLDTVAMKEVFADWMVTRLASASQTAFLLEYARAKLKEFVFSPSTSLSPAVAVQYIDLVHRTDGTDDALMVARKVCDECLPQSAELWLLQSQLVLHATTDGGKSGRPSATKRRRTTRAIQAQEEAVVSSSSPLDVAVSVLKTASTKLAAEDFDAQFAVRSRLLQLLLGSAETPSVVERAFKDALKALERGSKHWSVVRQQYVAWAASAASQRSLEQARVLYTKFLVNEQLLPSPQTLSFLLLCVDVETAAPVVSVAQVRMLFEKLVELFGSQDEDVWVRYVRCLSERLALFADAARVQQRALRVEDSKCLVAIDDSCVADAVCSLCCMCATPIVANAANTCVSCLKSQVDVTEGIPKEVIIHQCRGCMRWSRPPWVTAELESRELLAMCLKKINNLNRVKLIDANWVWTEPHSRRLKLKLTVQKEVMSKMIMQQSFVVTFIVRNQQCDACQASFANQSWRAVVQVRQRVDHKRTFFFLEQLILKHRAHEKATSIESHPDGVDFFFTERNHALRFVDFLQESVPLKLKTAKKLISADNHSNTHNYKFTYAVELAPVCKDDLVVLPMKLARVLGNISCLCLVQSVTSSIHVIDPFTTQMAEIDSEKYWRNPFRAVRSIKAMADFTVLDSNPMAIPSGGGRAIRVTRKTRLADMEVVRDADFGVNDTRFRTASHLGMLLHVGDSARGYDLTSAVFNDADLAPLVQAGLTLPDVVLVKKMFPRRIQKRARNWKLKKMEGVEQAGPVRKADLSKEEQDYEQFLDDLEEDKELRSHIDLYKDETKLGKAVPQAEGDDAMDEDEESAPAVELHELLDDLAMNEEDPTPQILSEVEANQAAAWELEEL
;
A
#
# COMPACT_ATOMS: atom_id res chain seq x y z
N ASN A 1 -11.93 -10.20 35.64
CA ASN A 1 -10.54 -10.62 35.90
C ASN A 1 -9.74 -9.36 36.22
N LYS A 2 -9.44 -9.08 37.50
CA LYS A 2 -8.89 -7.78 37.96
C LYS A 2 -7.47 -7.49 37.45
N HIS A 3 -6.73 -8.53 37.06
CA HIS A 3 -5.35 -8.45 36.59
C HIS A 3 -5.21 -8.21 35.07
N SER A 4 -6.32 -8.24 34.32
CA SER A 4 -6.26 -8.13 32.86
C SER A 4 -6.30 -6.66 32.43
N GLN A 5 -5.14 -6.10 32.06
CA GLN A 5 -4.99 -4.73 31.54
C GLN A 5 -5.96 -4.42 30.38
N LYS A 6 -6.08 -5.33 29.42
CA LYS A 6 -7.00 -5.17 28.27
C LYS A 6 -8.46 -4.96 28.67
N LEU A 7 -8.92 -5.60 29.74
CA LEU A 7 -10.32 -5.49 30.17
C LEU A 7 -10.58 -4.11 30.79
N TRP A 8 -9.62 -3.54 31.52
CA TRP A 8 -9.74 -2.19 32.07
C TRP A 8 -9.83 -1.14 30.97
N LEU A 9 -9.02 -1.27 29.92
CA LEU A 9 -9.02 -0.35 28.78
C LEU A 9 -10.33 -0.45 27.97
N GLU A 10 -10.82 -1.67 27.70
CA GLU A 10 -12.09 -1.85 27.00
C GLU A 10 -13.28 -1.38 27.84
N TYR A 11 -13.26 -1.60 29.16
CA TYR A 11 -14.30 -1.10 30.05
C TYR A 11 -14.31 0.43 30.08
N PHE A 12 -13.14 1.06 30.18
CA PHE A 12 -13.01 2.51 30.11
C PHE A 12 -13.49 3.10 28.77
N ARG A 13 -13.17 2.44 27.65
CA ARG A 13 -13.65 2.81 26.31
C ARG A 13 -15.18 2.71 26.21
N LEU A 14 -15.79 1.67 26.79
CA LEU A 14 -17.25 1.52 26.82
C LEU A 14 -17.94 2.63 27.61
N GLU A 15 -17.38 3.05 28.74
CA GLU A 15 -17.91 4.17 29.54
C GLU A 15 -17.83 5.50 28.78
N LEU A 16 -16.72 5.76 28.07
CA LEU A 16 -16.60 6.96 27.23
C LEU A 16 -17.59 6.96 26.05
N LEU A 17 -17.78 5.81 25.40
CA LEU A 17 -18.81 5.65 24.36
C LEU A 17 -20.23 5.90 24.89
N TYR A 18 -20.50 5.47 26.13
CA TYR A 18 -21.79 5.74 26.78
C TYR A 18 -22.00 7.23 27.02
N VAL A 19 -20.97 7.93 27.53
CA VAL A 19 -21.01 9.40 27.72
C VAL A 19 -21.21 10.12 26.39
N GLN A 20 -20.50 9.72 25.32
CA GLN A 20 -20.64 10.31 23.99
C GLN A 20 -22.06 10.14 23.43
N LYS A 21 -22.65 8.94 23.54
CA LYS A 21 -24.03 8.68 23.10
C LYS A 21 -25.04 9.52 23.89
N MET A 22 -24.83 9.69 25.19
CA MET A 22 -25.69 10.53 26.04
C MET A 22 -25.61 12.01 25.64
N SER A 23 -24.40 12.51 25.38
CA SER A 23 -24.20 13.90 24.92
C SER A 23 -24.81 14.14 23.54
N MET A 24 -24.54 13.26 22.56
CA MET A 24 -25.14 13.37 21.21
C MET A 24 -26.66 13.29 21.24
N ARG A 25 -27.26 12.42 22.06
CA ARG A 25 -28.72 12.33 22.19
C ARG A 25 -29.32 13.64 22.70
N ARG A 26 -28.66 14.31 23.64
CA ARG A 26 -29.13 15.62 24.16
C ARG A 26 -28.96 16.74 23.15
N GLU A 27 -27.86 16.72 22.40
CA GLU A 27 -27.60 17.68 21.32
C GLU A 27 -28.67 17.55 20.21
N VAL A 28 -29.01 16.33 19.80
CA VAL A 28 -30.09 16.05 18.84
C VAL A 28 -31.45 16.49 19.37
N LEU A 29 -31.69 16.31 20.67
CA LEU A 29 -32.93 16.74 21.34
C LEU A 29 -32.94 18.24 21.70
N ARG A 30 -31.88 19.01 21.38
CA ARG A 30 -31.69 20.43 21.73
C ARG A 30 -31.90 20.75 23.23
N LEU A 31 -31.68 19.77 24.11
CA LEU A 31 -31.87 19.91 25.55
C LEU A 31 -30.78 20.76 26.24
N ASP A 32 -29.81 21.24 25.48
CA ASP A 32 -28.68 22.06 25.93
C ASP A 32 -28.73 23.50 25.33
N GLU A 33 -29.78 23.87 24.57
CA GLU A 33 -30.03 25.27 24.19
C GLU A 33 -30.63 26.04 25.39
N PRO A 34 -30.08 27.20 25.78
CA PRO A 34 -30.67 28.00 26.83
C PRO A 34 -32.00 28.58 26.33
N GLU A 35 -33.07 28.46 27.12
CA GLU A 35 -34.36 29.12 26.88
C GLU A 35 -34.15 30.64 26.89
N THR A 36 -33.87 31.23 25.72
CA THR A 36 -34.02 32.66 25.49
C THR A 36 -35.38 32.91 24.88
N ALA A 37 -36.14 33.76 25.57
CA ALA A 37 -37.50 34.16 25.28
C ALA A 37 -37.76 34.58 23.82
N ALA A 38 -39.01 34.31 23.40
CA ALA A 38 -39.70 34.80 22.20
C ALA A 38 -39.22 34.27 20.84
N ASP A 39 -39.91 33.24 20.34
CA ASP A 39 -40.62 33.31 19.05
C ASP A 39 -41.44 32.02 18.83
N LYS A 40 -42.77 32.14 18.78
CA LYS A 40 -43.64 31.11 18.21
C LYS A 40 -43.67 31.29 16.69
N PRO A 41 -43.33 30.29 15.86
CA PRO A 41 -43.85 30.25 14.50
C PRO A 41 -45.13 29.43 14.46
N THR A 42 -46.11 30.01 13.78
CA THR A 42 -47.39 29.39 13.43
C THR A 42 -47.22 28.19 12.49
N ASP A 43 -48.12 27.26 12.71
CA ASP A 43 -48.48 26.07 11.95
C ASP A 43 -48.20 26.10 10.45
N ASN A 44 -47.59 25.02 9.94
CA ASN A 44 -47.87 24.43 8.63
C ASN A 44 -47.31 23.00 8.57
N GLY A 45 -48.11 22.07 9.09
CA GLY A 45 -48.43 20.78 8.47
C GLY A 45 -47.29 19.85 8.02
N GLY A 46 -47.09 18.77 8.79
CA GLY A 46 -46.75 17.47 8.19
C GLY A 46 -45.65 16.66 8.86
N ILE A 47 -45.70 16.42 10.17
CA ILE A 47 -45.02 15.26 10.79
C ILE A 47 -45.96 14.65 11.83
N VAL A 48 -46.35 13.40 11.60
CA VAL A 48 -47.13 12.57 12.51
C VAL A 48 -46.26 12.27 13.74
N LEU A 49 -46.61 12.90 14.86
CA LEU A 49 -46.09 12.57 16.19
C LEU A 49 -46.64 11.20 16.59
N ILE A 50 -45.75 10.26 16.91
CA ILE A 50 -46.07 9.01 17.60
C ILE A 50 -46.33 9.37 19.06
N ASP A 51 -47.44 8.86 19.58
CA ASP A 51 -48.02 9.08 20.91
C ASP A 51 -46.99 9.23 22.04
N GLU A 52 -47.17 10.29 22.83
CA GLU A 52 -46.49 10.49 24.11
C GLU A 52 -46.98 9.45 25.13
N LEU A 53 -46.03 8.82 25.83
CA LEU A 53 -46.29 7.95 26.97
C LEU A 53 -46.93 8.77 28.11
N PRO A 54 -47.98 8.26 28.79
CA PRO A 54 -48.75 9.01 29.77
C PRO A 54 -48.07 9.00 31.14
N GLU A 55 -46.96 9.72 31.28
CA GLU A 55 -46.35 9.99 32.60
C GLU A 55 -46.04 11.46 32.89
N GLU A 56 -46.37 12.40 32.00
CA GLU A 56 -46.17 13.83 32.26
C GLU A 56 -47.42 14.64 31.92
N LEU A 57 -48.45 14.50 32.76
CA LEU A 57 -49.48 15.52 32.93
C LEU A 57 -49.23 16.25 34.26
N GLU A 58 -48.83 17.52 34.11
CA GLU A 58 -49.13 18.67 34.97
C GLU A 58 -48.96 18.49 36.48
N VAL A 59 -47.83 19.01 37.01
CA VAL A 59 -47.84 19.68 38.31
C VAL A 59 -47.09 21.01 38.17
N ASP A 60 -47.80 22.07 38.54
CA ASP A 60 -47.39 23.47 38.53
C ASP A 60 -46.03 23.73 39.19
N GLU A 61 -45.35 24.73 38.64
CA GLU A 61 -44.05 25.25 39.05
C GLU A 61 -44.10 25.93 40.42
N GLU A 62 -44.14 25.17 41.52
CA GLU A 62 -43.84 25.75 42.84
C GLU A 62 -43.43 24.71 43.89
N GLU A 63 -42.73 23.63 43.51
CA GLU A 63 -41.97 22.78 44.45
C GLU A 63 -40.98 21.86 43.68
N VAL A 64 -39.87 22.43 43.20
CA VAL A 64 -38.76 21.60 42.68
C VAL A 64 -38.11 20.89 43.87
N SER A 65 -38.54 19.66 44.14
CA SER A 65 -37.97 18.88 45.25
C SER A 65 -36.45 18.77 45.10
N GLU A 66 -35.72 18.89 46.22
CA GLU A 66 -34.25 18.80 46.28
C GLU A 66 -33.71 17.53 45.57
N GLU A 67 -34.51 16.46 45.50
CA GLU A 67 -34.19 15.22 44.79
C GLU A 67 -34.04 15.39 43.28
N THR A 68 -34.84 16.24 42.64
CA THR A 68 -34.77 16.44 41.17
C THR A 68 -33.54 17.27 40.79
N ALA A 69 -33.18 18.27 41.59
CA ALA A 69 -31.95 19.03 41.46
C ALA A 69 -30.70 18.16 41.71
N ALA A 70 -30.75 17.28 42.72
CA ALA A 70 -29.69 16.31 42.99
C ALA A 70 -29.51 15.33 41.82
N LYS A 71 -30.59 14.80 41.24
CA LYS A 71 -30.55 13.93 40.04
C LYS A 71 -29.97 14.65 38.82
N ARG A 72 -30.28 15.94 38.61
CA ARG A 72 -29.67 16.77 37.54
C ARG A 72 -28.16 16.96 37.77
N LYS A 73 -27.73 17.21 39.02
CA LYS A 73 -26.32 17.36 39.39
C LYS A 73 -25.53 16.06 39.18
N VAL A 74 -26.08 14.91 39.58
CA VAL A 74 -25.48 13.59 39.35
C VAL A 74 -25.34 13.31 37.85
N ARG A 75 -26.38 13.58 37.05
CA ARG A 75 -26.33 13.42 35.58
C ARG A 75 -25.27 14.33 34.95
N LYS A 76 -25.11 15.56 35.45
CA LYS A 76 -24.05 16.48 35.01
C LYS A 76 -22.66 15.89 35.31
N LEU A 77 -22.42 15.36 36.51
CA LEU A 77 -21.13 14.75 36.87
C LEU A 77 -20.81 13.51 36.01
N VAL A 78 -21.80 12.67 35.73
CA VAL A 78 -21.63 11.51 34.83
C VAL A 78 -21.21 11.97 33.42
N ARG A 79 -21.76 13.09 32.92
CA ARG A 79 -21.40 13.67 31.61
C ARG A 79 -19.95 14.18 31.56
N HIS A 80 -19.38 14.62 32.69
CA HIS A 80 -17.97 15.03 32.75
C HIS A 80 -17.02 13.83 32.91
N GLY A 81 -17.53 12.59 32.82
CA GLY A 81 -16.71 11.39 32.86
C GLY A 81 -16.40 10.87 34.27
N ALA A 82 -17.18 11.24 35.29
CA ALA A 82 -16.93 10.79 36.67
C ALA A 82 -16.86 9.25 36.83
N ILE A 83 -17.65 8.50 36.06
CA ILE A 83 -17.57 7.02 36.05
C ILE A 83 -16.23 6.57 35.45
N ALA A 84 -15.83 7.17 34.33
CA ALA A 84 -14.55 6.90 33.67
C ALA A 84 -13.36 7.23 34.61
N GLN A 85 -13.48 8.29 35.42
CA GLN A 85 -12.51 8.64 36.45
C GLN A 85 -12.39 7.56 37.53
N ILE A 86 -13.51 7.02 38.00
CA ILE A 86 -13.54 5.92 38.98
C ILE A 86 -12.95 4.63 38.39
N VAL A 87 -13.21 4.36 37.11
CA VAL A 87 -12.61 3.21 36.41
C VAL A 87 -11.09 3.37 36.34
N TYR A 88 -10.61 4.56 35.98
CA TYR A 88 -9.19 4.85 35.94
C TYR A 88 -8.53 4.70 37.32
N THR A 89 -9.11 5.28 38.39
CA THR A 89 -8.54 5.16 39.75
C THR A 89 -8.51 3.72 40.24
N ASN A 90 -9.55 2.93 39.94
CA ASN A 90 -9.58 1.50 40.26
C ASN A 90 -8.58 0.68 39.43
N ALA A 91 -8.39 1.02 38.16
CA ALA A 91 -7.40 0.37 37.29
C ALA A 91 -5.97 0.67 37.75
N VAL A 92 -5.71 1.92 38.16
CA VAL A 92 -4.44 2.35 38.76
C VAL A 92 -4.18 1.64 40.10
N ALA A 93 -5.21 1.50 40.94
CA ALA A 93 -5.09 0.76 42.19
C ALA A 93 -4.79 -0.73 41.98
N ALA A 94 -5.26 -1.30 40.86
CA ALA A 94 -4.98 -2.70 40.50
C ALA A 94 -3.57 -2.90 39.93
N ASN A 95 -3.06 -1.95 39.15
CA ASN A 95 -1.74 -1.99 38.50
C ASN A 95 -0.99 -0.65 38.70
N PRO A 96 -0.28 -0.47 39.83
CA PRO A 96 0.32 0.83 40.16
C PRO A 96 1.55 1.18 39.32
N ASP A 97 2.39 0.22 38.93
CA ASP A 97 3.76 0.51 38.45
C ASP A 97 3.89 0.71 36.92
N ASP A 98 2.83 0.46 36.15
CA ASP A 98 2.90 0.47 34.68
C ASP A 98 2.52 1.84 34.08
N VAL A 99 3.53 2.62 33.71
CA VAL A 99 3.38 3.94 33.07
C VAL A 99 2.73 3.84 31.69
N ALA A 100 3.09 2.84 30.88
CA ALA A 100 2.57 2.69 29.53
C ALA A 100 1.07 2.37 29.57
N PHE A 101 0.67 1.52 30.50
CA PHE A 101 -0.75 1.21 30.75
C PHE A 101 -1.56 2.44 31.15
N ARG A 102 -1.03 3.33 32.00
CA ARG A 102 -1.73 4.58 32.38
C ARG A 102 -1.87 5.55 31.22
N LEU A 103 -0.83 5.70 30.40
CA LEU A 103 -0.86 6.58 29.22
C LEU A 103 -1.87 6.11 28.16
N GLN A 104 -2.11 4.80 28.04
CA GLN A 104 -3.16 4.26 27.15
C GLN A 104 -4.57 4.77 27.51
N PHE A 105 -4.88 5.07 28.77
CA PHE A 105 -6.17 5.70 29.13
C PHE A 105 -6.28 7.11 28.57
N VAL A 106 -5.17 7.85 28.55
CA VAL A 106 -5.11 9.21 28.01
C VAL A 106 -5.26 9.16 26.49
N GLU A 107 -4.57 8.25 25.81
CA GLU A 107 -4.73 8.01 24.37
C GLU A 107 -6.18 7.64 24.01
N ILE A 108 -6.81 6.75 24.78
CA ILE A 108 -8.21 6.37 24.56
C ILE A 108 -9.13 7.58 24.73
N ARG A 109 -8.91 8.42 25.74
CA ARG A 109 -9.70 9.65 25.94
C ARG A 109 -9.57 10.57 24.73
N ASP A 110 -8.36 10.76 24.21
CA ASP A 110 -8.09 11.72 23.14
C ASP A 110 -8.85 11.40 21.83
N LEU A 111 -9.26 10.14 21.63
CA LEU A 111 -10.13 9.73 20.52
C LEU A 111 -11.56 10.31 20.58
N PHE A 112 -12.02 10.85 21.72
CA PHE A 112 -13.41 11.28 21.93
C PHE A 112 -13.64 12.81 21.81
N GLY A 113 -12.64 13.57 21.34
CA GLY A 113 -12.73 15.01 21.03
C GLY A 113 -12.68 15.94 22.25
N VAL A 114 -12.49 17.25 22.02
CA VAL A 114 -12.13 18.24 23.06
C VAL A 114 -13.31 18.67 23.94
N ARG A 115 -14.55 18.62 23.42
CA ARG A 115 -15.74 19.07 24.16
C ARG A 115 -16.18 18.10 25.26
N MET A 116 -15.71 16.86 25.23
CA MET A 116 -16.14 15.79 26.12
C MET A 116 -15.05 15.50 27.16
N ALA A 117 -15.39 15.64 28.45
CA ALA A 117 -14.53 15.25 29.57
C ALA A 117 -13.10 15.86 29.48
N ALA A 118 -13.02 17.18 29.20
CA ALA A 118 -11.75 17.90 29.12
C ALA A 118 -10.91 17.73 30.41
N GLU A 119 -11.58 17.90 31.54
CA GLU A 119 -11.06 17.76 32.90
C GLU A 119 -10.52 16.35 33.21
N LEU A 120 -10.98 15.31 32.50
CA LEU A 120 -10.59 13.93 32.75
C LEU A 120 -9.14 13.65 32.31
N SER A 121 -8.70 14.17 31.17
CA SER A 121 -7.30 13.99 30.72
C SER A 121 -6.32 14.76 31.59
N GLU A 122 -6.68 15.96 32.04
CA GLU A 122 -5.87 16.76 32.95
C GLU A 122 -5.71 16.02 34.29
N PHE A 123 -6.81 15.48 34.83
CA PHE A 123 -6.78 14.65 36.03
C PHE A 123 -5.88 13.41 35.88
N MET A 124 -5.97 12.70 34.76
CA MET A 124 -5.16 11.50 34.51
C MET A 124 -3.66 11.82 34.41
N LEU A 125 -3.30 12.90 33.71
CA LEU A 125 -1.91 13.32 33.54
C LEU A 125 -1.33 13.87 34.84
N GLN A 126 -2.09 14.67 35.59
CA GLN A 126 -1.69 15.15 36.91
C GLN A 126 -1.42 13.97 37.85
N ASN A 127 -2.29 12.96 37.86
CA ASN A 127 -2.08 11.73 38.63
C ASN A 127 -0.82 10.96 38.17
N CYS A 128 -0.52 10.94 36.87
CA CYS A 128 0.69 10.33 36.35
C CYS A 128 1.96 11.08 36.78
N LEU A 129 1.94 12.42 36.78
CA LEU A 129 3.09 13.25 37.21
C LEU A 129 3.36 13.15 38.71
N GLU A 130 2.31 13.10 39.52
CA GLU A 130 2.43 12.90 40.97
C GLU A 130 3.00 11.52 41.32
N THR A 131 2.65 10.49 40.54
CA THR A 131 3.15 9.13 40.78
C THR A 131 4.53 8.89 40.17
N PHE A 132 4.80 9.44 38.98
CA PHE A 132 6.00 9.20 38.18
C PHE A 132 6.68 10.51 37.74
N PRO A 133 7.22 11.30 38.68
CA PRO A 133 7.81 12.60 38.36
C PRO A 133 9.08 12.50 37.51
N THR A 134 9.76 11.34 37.53
CA THR A 134 11.00 11.08 36.79
C THR A 134 10.79 10.46 35.41
N SER A 135 9.55 10.13 35.03
CA SER A 135 9.29 9.40 33.78
C SER A 135 9.21 10.33 32.57
N GLU A 136 10.12 10.14 31.61
CA GLU A 136 10.19 10.94 30.39
C GLU A 136 8.93 10.84 29.53
N LYS A 137 8.29 9.66 29.49
CA LYS A 137 7.08 9.40 28.70
C LYS A 137 5.89 10.22 29.16
N VAL A 138 5.75 10.42 30.48
CA VAL A 138 4.65 11.22 31.06
C VAL A 138 4.86 12.70 30.76
N HIS A 139 6.09 13.18 30.92
CA HIS A 139 6.49 14.54 30.58
C HIS A 139 6.27 14.85 29.09
N ALA A 140 6.61 13.92 28.19
CA ALA A 140 6.34 14.07 26.76
C ALA A 140 4.82 14.12 26.46
N ALA A 141 4.02 13.24 27.07
CA ALA A 141 2.57 13.22 26.89
C ALA A 141 1.90 14.50 27.41
N GLN A 142 2.46 15.13 28.45
CA GLN A 142 2.02 16.43 28.97
C GLN A 142 2.44 17.57 28.02
N ALA A 143 3.69 17.56 27.54
CA ALA A 143 4.20 18.61 26.67
C ALA A 143 3.39 18.75 25.37
N LEU A 144 2.90 17.64 24.81
CA LEU A 144 2.14 17.59 23.56
C LEU A 144 0.66 17.98 23.68
N ARG A 145 0.13 18.19 24.89
CA ARG A 145 -1.31 18.47 25.13
C ARG A 145 -1.89 19.64 24.33
N PRO A 146 -1.19 20.76 24.11
CA PRO A 146 -1.75 21.90 23.38
C PRO A 146 -2.23 21.57 21.96
N PHE A 147 -1.66 20.58 21.27
CA PHE A 147 -2.11 20.19 19.92
C PHE A 147 -3.45 19.46 19.91
N VAL A 148 -3.69 18.59 20.90
CA VAL A 148 -4.97 17.85 21.02
C VAL A 148 -6.15 18.81 21.20
N ALA A 149 -5.91 19.97 21.84
CA ALA A 149 -6.92 21.01 22.02
C ALA A 149 -7.28 21.75 20.71
N VAL A 150 -6.33 21.90 19.79
CA VAL A 150 -6.53 22.58 18.49
C VAL A 150 -7.28 21.67 17.52
N GLU A 151 -6.94 20.37 17.47
CA GLU A 151 -7.56 19.41 16.55
C GLU A 151 -9.06 19.16 16.84
N GLY A 152 -9.50 19.24 18.10
CA GLY A 152 -10.92 19.07 18.44
C GLY A 152 -11.79 20.34 18.38
N GLY A 153 -11.21 21.50 18.08
CA GLY A 153 -11.93 22.77 17.93
C GLY A 153 -12.61 22.96 16.57
N ALA A 154 -12.16 22.24 15.53
CA ALA A 154 -12.63 22.39 14.16
C ALA A 154 -14.01 21.73 13.88
N ALA A 155 -14.59 21.01 14.84
CA ALA A 155 -15.86 20.28 14.70
C ALA A 155 -17.05 21.01 15.36
N ALA A 156 -17.22 22.31 15.07
CA ALA A 156 -18.41 23.07 15.43
C ALA A 156 -18.97 23.77 14.18
N PRO A 157 -20.29 23.74 13.91
CA PRO A 157 -20.86 24.45 12.78
C PRO A 157 -20.81 25.95 13.10
N SER A 158 -19.86 26.68 12.52
CA SER A 158 -19.88 28.13 12.54
C SER A 158 -21.06 28.62 11.68
N LYS A 159 -22.01 29.28 12.33
CA LYS A 159 -22.99 30.14 11.67
C LYS A 159 -22.23 31.20 10.86
N ALA A 160 -22.78 31.50 9.68
CA ALA A 160 -22.27 32.44 8.71
C ALA A 160 -21.94 33.84 9.28
N GLY A 161 -20.92 34.48 8.70
CA GLY A 161 -20.71 35.93 8.76
C GLY A 161 -19.25 36.38 8.72
N GLU A 162 -18.81 36.83 7.54
CA GLU A 162 -17.74 37.84 7.31
C GLU A 162 -16.29 37.56 7.78
N SER A 163 -15.37 37.37 6.83
CA SER A 163 -14.36 38.38 6.45
C SER A 163 -13.19 37.84 5.59
N SER A 164 -12.88 38.64 4.56
CA SER A 164 -11.61 38.92 3.85
C SER A 164 -10.65 37.81 3.38
N GLU A 165 -10.39 37.85 2.08
CA GLU A 165 -9.22 37.32 1.37
C GLU A 165 -7.92 38.03 1.81
N VAL A 166 -6.83 37.28 2.07
CA VAL A 166 -5.41 37.64 1.79
C VAL A 166 -4.60 36.34 1.54
N ASP A 167 -3.67 36.42 0.58
CA ASP A 167 -2.75 35.38 0.09
C ASP A 167 -1.84 34.73 1.16
N GLY A 168 -1.60 33.40 1.01
CA GLY A 168 -0.31 32.75 1.26
C GLY A 168 0.05 32.35 2.71
N ALA A 169 0.08 31.04 2.98
CA ALA A 169 0.88 30.39 4.03
C ALA A 169 0.66 30.84 5.48
N ASP A 170 -0.57 31.13 5.88
CA ASP A 170 -0.89 31.33 7.29
C ASP A 170 -1.27 29.98 7.94
N VAL A 171 -0.26 29.31 8.52
CA VAL A 171 -0.48 28.37 9.63
C VAL A 171 -1.42 29.07 10.61
N SER A 172 -2.50 28.41 11.04
CA SER A 172 -3.49 29.07 11.88
C SER A 172 -2.81 29.64 13.13
N GLU A 173 -3.14 30.88 13.52
CA GLU A 173 -2.52 31.52 14.69
C GLU A 173 -2.60 30.63 15.95
N ALA A 174 -3.64 29.79 16.03
CA ALA A 174 -3.83 28.74 17.03
C ALA A 174 -2.75 27.64 16.99
N GLU A 175 -2.35 27.14 15.82
CA GLU A 175 -1.28 26.14 15.69
C GLU A 175 0.08 26.72 16.09
N ARG A 176 0.36 27.98 15.73
CA ARG A 176 1.58 28.67 16.14
C ARG A 176 1.65 28.87 17.66
N GLN A 177 0.52 29.20 18.28
CA GLN A 177 0.44 29.31 19.75
C GLN A 177 0.61 27.95 20.43
N ALA A 178 0.03 26.89 19.87
CA ALA A 178 0.22 25.53 20.38
C ALA A 178 1.70 25.09 20.29
N GLU A 179 2.40 25.39 19.19
CA GLU A 179 3.83 25.11 19.03
C GLU A 179 4.68 25.80 20.11
N LEU A 180 4.41 27.08 20.40
CA LEU A 180 5.13 27.83 21.45
C LEU A 180 4.92 27.22 22.84
N LEU A 181 3.69 26.83 23.16
CA LEU A 181 3.37 26.21 24.45
C LEU A 181 4.03 24.84 24.59
N VAL A 182 4.06 24.06 23.52
CA VAL A 182 4.71 22.73 23.50
C VAL A 182 6.21 22.88 23.71
N VAL A 183 6.85 23.82 23.01
CA VAL A 183 8.28 24.14 23.20
C VAL A 183 8.56 24.52 24.66
N HIS A 184 7.78 25.43 25.25
CA HIS A 184 7.95 25.83 26.64
C HIS A 184 7.80 24.65 27.62
N ASN A 185 6.82 23.77 27.38
CA ASN A 185 6.61 22.59 28.21
C ASN A 185 7.78 21.60 28.11
N PHE A 186 8.30 21.36 26.90
CA PHE A 186 9.49 20.53 26.71
C PHE A 186 10.73 21.13 27.37
N GLU A 187 10.93 22.45 27.30
CA GLU A 187 12.04 23.12 28.00
C GLU A 187 11.92 22.96 29.52
N ALA A 188 10.72 23.09 30.08
CA ALA A 188 10.47 22.87 31.50
C ALA A 188 10.78 21.41 31.90
N SER A 189 10.35 20.43 31.09
CA SER A 189 10.64 19.01 31.33
C SER A 189 12.13 18.67 31.21
N VAL A 190 12.85 19.25 30.23
CA VAL A 190 14.30 19.08 30.09
C VAL A 190 15.04 19.73 31.27
N ALA A 191 14.61 20.91 31.73
CA ALA A 191 15.18 21.56 32.90
C ALA A 191 14.95 20.77 34.20
N GLN A 192 13.86 20.02 34.28
CA GLN A 192 13.53 19.19 35.45
C GLN A 192 14.25 17.83 35.46
N LEU A 193 14.37 17.17 34.29
CA LEU A 193 14.91 15.80 34.20
C LEU A 193 16.38 15.74 33.75
N ASP A 194 16.80 16.61 32.83
CA ASP A 194 18.11 16.62 32.16
C ASP A 194 18.64 15.23 31.69
N THR A 195 17.73 14.31 31.35
CA THR A 195 18.08 12.97 30.85
C THR A 195 18.34 12.98 29.34
N VAL A 196 19.18 12.04 28.88
CA VAL A 196 19.45 11.83 27.45
C VAL A 196 18.14 11.54 26.69
N ALA A 197 17.31 10.65 27.23
CA ALA A 197 16.06 10.24 26.62
C ALA A 197 15.06 11.40 26.46
N MET A 198 14.99 12.34 27.42
CA MET A 198 14.09 13.49 27.28
C MET A 198 14.56 14.46 26.18
N LYS A 199 15.88 14.63 26.02
CA LYS A 199 16.45 15.43 24.92
C LYS A 199 16.21 14.77 23.56
N GLU A 200 16.31 13.45 23.48
CA GLU A 200 15.99 12.67 22.27
C GLU A 200 14.52 12.82 21.90
N VAL A 201 13.59 12.64 22.84
CA VAL A 201 12.14 12.77 22.57
C VAL A 201 11.79 14.18 22.10
N PHE A 202 12.44 15.21 22.67
CA PHE A 202 12.23 16.59 22.23
C PHE A 202 12.79 16.84 20.81
N ALA A 203 13.97 16.28 20.52
CA ALA A 203 14.59 16.35 19.19
C ALA A 203 13.75 15.63 18.12
N ASP A 204 13.27 14.40 18.42
CA ASP A 204 12.37 13.62 17.57
C ASP A 204 11.09 14.39 17.25
N TRP A 205 10.47 15.01 18.25
CA TRP A 205 9.27 15.83 18.06
C TRP A 205 9.54 17.02 17.14
N MET A 206 10.64 17.77 17.35
CA MET A 206 10.99 18.91 16.50
C MET A 206 11.19 18.48 15.05
N VAL A 207 11.94 17.40 14.80
CA VAL A 207 12.19 16.90 13.44
C VAL A 207 10.91 16.38 12.79
N THR A 208 10.07 15.63 13.54
CA THR A 208 8.79 15.12 13.05
C THR A 208 7.84 16.26 12.69
N ARG A 209 7.79 17.31 13.52
CA ARG A 209 6.97 18.49 13.26
C ARG A 209 7.47 19.28 12.06
N LEU A 210 8.79 19.43 11.90
CA LEU A 210 9.39 20.03 10.71
C LEU A 210 9.14 19.20 9.44
N ALA A 211 8.92 17.90 9.52
CA ALA A 211 8.56 17.09 8.35
C ALA A 211 7.08 17.22 7.94
N SER A 212 6.21 17.77 8.79
CA SER A 212 4.78 17.95 8.51
C SER A 212 4.52 19.15 7.57
N ALA A 213 3.36 19.16 6.90
CA ALA A 213 3.02 20.17 5.87
C ALA A 213 2.85 21.61 6.41
N SER A 214 2.70 21.79 7.72
CA SER A 214 2.49 23.07 8.40
C SER A 214 3.78 23.56 9.08
N GLN A 215 4.83 23.85 8.32
CA GLN A 215 6.10 24.32 8.89
C GLN A 215 6.02 25.80 9.28
N THR A 216 6.28 26.13 10.54
CA THR A 216 6.48 27.53 10.95
C THR A 216 7.96 27.92 10.86
N ALA A 217 8.24 29.12 10.34
CA ALA A 217 9.60 29.66 10.25
C ALA A 217 10.29 29.76 11.63
N PHE A 218 9.50 29.99 12.69
CA PHE A 218 9.98 30.01 14.08
C PHE A 218 10.58 28.66 14.50
N LEU A 219 9.85 27.55 14.25
CA LEU A 219 10.28 26.24 14.71
C LEU A 219 11.58 25.79 14.03
N LEU A 220 11.80 26.15 12.76
CA LEU A 220 13.03 25.82 12.04
C LEU A 220 14.26 26.53 12.66
N GLU A 221 14.18 27.84 12.88
CA GLU A 221 15.26 28.60 13.52
C GLU A 221 15.52 28.11 14.96
N TYR A 222 14.44 27.84 15.69
CA TYR A 222 14.51 27.36 17.07
C TYR A 222 15.12 25.95 17.16
N ALA A 223 14.65 25.00 16.35
CA ALA A 223 15.18 23.63 16.31
C ALA A 223 16.66 23.61 15.95
N ARG A 224 17.08 24.44 14.98
CA ARG A 224 18.50 24.59 14.62
C ARG A 224 19.35 25.04 15.82
N ALA A 225 18.89 26.06 16.56
CA ALA A 225 19.59 26.57 17.73
C ALA A 225 19.65 25.54 18.87
N LYS A 226 18.52 24.87 19.16
CA LYS A 226 18.41 23.91 20.27
C LYS A 226 19.14 22.60 20.01
N LEU A 227 19.06 22.05 18.80
CA LEU A 227 19.82 20.85 18.45
C LEU A 227 21.32 21.13 18.49
N LYS A 228 21.75 22.31 18.04
CA LYS A 228 23.15 22.75 18.21
C LYS A 228 23.54 22.86 19.69
N GLU A 229 22.68 23.40 20.53
CA GLU A 229 22.89 23.47 21.98
C GLU A 229 23.06 22.05 22.57
N PHE A 230 22.18 21.10 22.21
CA PHE A 230 22.28 19.72 22.72
C PHE A 230 23.53 18.98 22.27
N VAL A 231 24.01 19.22 21.05
CA VAL A 231 25.21 18.54 20.52
C VAL A 231 26.51 19.11 21.09
N PHE A 232 26.60 20.43 21.28
CA PHE A 232 27.85 21.07 21.72
C PHE A 232 27.86 21.47 23.20
N SER A 233 26.79 21.19 23.96
CA SER A 233 26.76 21.45 25.40
C SER A 233 27.73 20.50 26.14
N PRO A 234 28.51 21.01 27.12
CA PRO A 234 29.47 20.21 27.89
C PRO A 234 28.82 19.25 28.92
N SER A 235 27.50 19.06 28.89
CA SER A 235 26.81 18.11 29.75
C SER A 235 27.15 16.67 29.35
N THR A 236 27.42 15.80 30.32
CA THR A 236 27.87 14.38 30.22
C THR A 236 26.92 13.44 29.46
N SER A 237 25.85 13.94 28.84
CA SER A 237 24.73 13.21 28.25
C SER A 237 24.56 13.50 26.75
N LEU A 238 25.61 13.27 25.95
CA LEU A 238 25.53 13.38 24.48
C LEU A 238 24.97 12.09 23.85
N SER A 239 23.89 12.22 23.07
CA SER A 239 23.36 11.12 22.26
C SER A 239 23.85 11.21 20.81
N PRO A 240 24.32 10.09 20.22
CA PRO A 240 24.58 10.00 18.78
C PRO A 240 23.34 10.31 17.92
N ALA A 241 22.12 9.95 18.38
CA ALA A 241 20.90 10.13 17.63
C ALA A 241 20.55 11.61 17.40
N VAL A 242 20.70 12.45 18.43
CA VAL A 242 20.46 13.90 18.35
C VAL A 242 21.49 14.56 17.42
N ALA A 243 22.74 14.09 17.44
CA ALA A 243 23.79 14.58 16.53
C ALA A 243 23.50 14.23 15.06
N VAL A 244 23.01 13.00 14.78
CA VAL A 244 22.57 12.59 13.43
C VAL A 244 21.43 13.49 12.95
N GLN A 245 20.42 13.75 13.79
CA GLN A 245 19.30 14.63 13.46
C GLN A 245 19.72 16.07 13.18
N TYR A 246 20.68 16.60 13.95
CA TYR A 246 21.24 17.92 13.70
C TYR A 246 21.98 17.98 12.35
N ILE A 247 22.81 16.98 12.05
CA ILE A 247 23.54 16.90 10.77
C ILE A 247 22.56 16.78 9.60
N ASP A 248 21.50 15.97 9.71
CA ASP A 248 20.46 15.84 8.68
C ASP A 248 19.68 17.16 8.49
N LEU A 249 19.32 17.86 9.58
CA LEU A 249 18.69 19.18 9.49
C LEU A 249 19.59 20.20 8.76
N VAL A 250 20.89 20.23 9.06
CA VAL A 250 21.87 21.09 8.38
C VAL A 250 22.00 20.67 6.91
N HIS A 251 22.04 19.36 6.62
CA HIS A 251 22.12 18.85 5.25
C HIS A 251 20.94 19.30 4.38
N ARG A 252 19.72 19.26 4.92
CA ARG A 252 18.50 19.69 4.22
C ARG A 252 18.38 21.21 4.04
N THR A 253 18.97 22.00 4.95
CA THR A 253 18.77 23.46 5.00
C THR A 253 19.94 24.27 4.46
N ASP A 254 21.18 23.90 4.79
CA ASP A 254 22.41 24.62 4.44
C ASP A 254 23.23 23.87 3.36
N GLY A 255 22.96 22.57 3.14
CA GLY A 255 23.58 21.76 2.07
C GLY A 255 24.61 20.74 2.55
N THR A 256 25.19 19.98 1.62
CA THR A 256 26.14 18.89 1.90
C THR A 256 27.44 19.35 2.56
N ASP A 257 27.99 20.47 2.12
CA ASP A 257 29.33 20.93 2.56
C ASP A 257 29.32 21.43 4.00
N ASP A 258 28.27 22.17 4.39
CA ASP A 258 28.08 22.62 5.76
C ASP A 258 27.78 21.43 6.70
N ALA A 259 26.97 20.47 6.24
CA ALA A 259 26.73 19.24 6.99
C ALA A 259 28.03 18.42 7.19
N LEU A 260 28.91 18.36 6.18
CA LEU A 260 30.21 17.71 6.30
C LEU A 260 31.13 18.40 7.30
N MET A 261 31.16 19.74 7.33
CA MET A 261 31.93 20.48 8.32
C MET A 261 31.43 20.21 9.75
N VAL A 262 30.10 20.18 9.93
CA VAL A 262 29.49 19.85 11.22
C VAL A 262 29.81 18.41 11.62
N ALA A 263 29.63 17.44 10.71
CA ALA A 263 29.91 16.03 10.97
C ALA A 263 31.37 15.80 11.39
N ARG A 264 32.34 16.44 10.72
CA ARG A 264 33.76 16.39 11.10
C ARG A 264 33.99 16.88 12.53
N LYS A 265 33.45 18.05 12.88
CA LYS A 265 33.58 18.62 14.23
C LYS A 265 33.00 17.70 15.29
N VAL A 266 31.80 17.15 15.06
CA VAL A 266 31.16 16.25 16.03
C VAL A 266 31.94 14.93 16.18
N CYS A 267 32.43 14.35 15.09
CA CYS A 267 33.22 13.11 15.14
C CYS A 267 34.59 13.30 15.82
N ASP A 268 35.22 14.46 15.65
CA ASP A 268 36.55 14.72 16.19
C ASP A 268 36.54 15.25 17.64
N GLU A 269 35.58 16.12 18.00
CA GLU A 269 35.58 16.85 19.28
C GLU A 269 34.56 16.29 20.29
N CYS A 270 33.41 15.74 19.84
CA CYS A 270 32.28 15.43 20.73
C CYS A 270 32.07 13.93 20.94
N LEU A 271 31.98 13.13 19.87
CA LEU A 271 31.54 11.73 19.90
C LEU A 271 32.44 10.79 19.04
N PRO A 272 33.75 10.69 19.34
CA PRO A 272 34.67 9.87 18.55
C PRO A 272 34.38 8.36 18.62
N GLN A 273 33.65 7.91 19.65
CA GLN A 273 33.29 6.50 19.89
C GLN A 273 32.05 6.02 19.10
N SER A 274 31.34 6.92 18.42
CA SER A 274 30.08 6.55 17.74
C SER A 274 30.32 6.10 16.30
N ALA A 275 30.05 4.83 15.99
CA ALA A 275 30.19 4.31 14.62
C ALA A 275 29.20 4.96 13.63
N GLU A 276 27.99 5.28 14.08
CA GLU A 276 26.93 5.86 13.24
C GLU A 276 27.33 7.20 12.60
N LEU A 277 27.99 8.08 13.37
CA LEU A 277 28.46 9.37 12.87
C LEU A 277 29.60 9.24 11.86
N TRP A 278 30.55 8.33 12.09
CA TRP A 278 31.62 8.03 11.14
C TRP A 278 31.07 7.45 9.82
N LEU A 279 30.06 6.59 9.91
CA LEU A 279 29.35 6.04 8.75
C LEU A 279 28.60 7.15 7.99
N LEU A 280 27.87 8.01 8.70
CA LEU A 280 27.17 9.16 8.13
C LEU A 280 28.14 10.12 7.42
N GLN A 281 29.28 10.44 8.06
CA GLN A 281 30.32 11.26 7.45
C GLN A 281 30.85 10.62 6.16
N SER A 282 31.13 9.31 6.17
CA SER A 282 31.58 8.59 4.98
C SER A 282 30.54 8.64 3.84
N GLN A 283 29.25 8.58 4.17
CA GLN A 283 28.16 8.67 3.21
C GLN A 283 28.03 10.08 2.63
N LEU A 284 28.05 11.12 3.46
CA LEU A 284 27.99 12.52 3.01
C LEU A 284 29.16 12.87 2.07
N VAL A 285 30.36 12.34 2.33
CA VAL A 285 31.53 12.55 1.45
C VAL A 285 31.28 11.99 0.04
N LEU A 286 30.60 10.85 -0.07
CA LEU A 286 30.26 10.27 -1.37
C LEU A 286 29.19 11.10 -2.10
N HIS A 287 28.25 11.71 -1.39
CA HIS A 287 27.17 12.54 -1.97
C HIS A 287 27.62 13.94 -2.42
N ALA A 288 28.63 14.55 -1.79
CA ALA A 288 29.06 15.93 -2.08
C ALA A 288 29.59 16.15 -3.52
N THR A 289 29.85 15.10 -4.30
CA THR A 289 30.44 15.21 -5.65
C THR A 289 29.47 14.98 -6.81
N THR A 290 28.21 14.60 -6.55
CA THR A 290 27.21 14.45 -7.62
C THR A 290 26.66 15.78 -8.13
N ASP A 291 26.90 16.90 -7.44
CA ASP A 291 26.33 18.22 -7.77
C ASP A 291 27.29 19.13 -8.57
N GLY A 292 28.45 18.60 -8.99
CA GLY A 292 29.47 19.34 -9.73
C GLY A 292 29.31 19.26 -11.25
N GLY A 293 28.23 19.77 -11.85
CA GLY A 293 28.16 19.82 -13.32
C GLY A 293 26.89 20.34 -14.00
N LYS A 294 26.57 21.64 -13.89
CA LYS A 294 26.18 22.58 -14.98
C LYS A 294 25.41 23.82 -14.46
N SER A 295 26.11 24.96 -14.52
CA SER A 295 25.69 26.36 -14.77
C SER A 295 24.41 26.99 -14.16
N GLY A 296 24.58 28.19 -13.56
CA GLY A 296 23.70 29.35 -13.88
C GLY A 296 22.82 29.97 -12.78
N ARG A 297 23.43 30.53 -11.73
CA ARG A 297 23.13 31.79 -10.96
C ARG A 297 21.74 32.50 -11.06
N PRO A 298 21.37 33.37 -10.07
CA PRO A 298 20.70 33.07 -8.80
C PRO A 298 19.43 33.93 -8.56
N SER A 299 18.60 33.63 -7.55
CA SER A 299 17.63 34.57 -6.96
C SER A 299 16.93 33.91 -5.75
N ALA A 300 16.49 34.55 -4.67
CA ALA A 300 16.80 35.79 -3.96
C ALA A 300 15.77 35.84 -2.81
N THR A 301 16.18 35.72 -1.56
CA THR A 301 15.41 36.35 -0.47
C THR A 301 16.36 36.86 0.61
N LYS A 302 16.32 38.18 0.78
CA LYS A 302 17.13 38.98 1.71
C LYS A 302 16.93 38.54 3.16
N ARG A 303 18.00 38.26 3.91
CA ARG A 303 18.15 38.81 5.27
C ARG A 303 19.60 38.83 5.79
N ARG A 304 20.07 40.07 5.97
CA ARG A 304 20.99 40.62 6.97
C ARG A 304 22.33 39.92 7.27
N ARG A 305 23.34 40.51 6.63
CA ARG A 305 24.77 40.48 6.92
C ARG A 305 25.09 40.86 8.38
N THR A 306 25.84 40.03 9.09
CA THR A 306 26.76 40.46 10.15
C THR A 306 28.14 39.88 9.88
N THR A 307 29.08 40.78 9.67
CA THR A 307 30.51 40.54 9.47
C THR A 307 31.16 40.14 10.79
N ARG A 308 31.87 39.01 10.82
CA ARG A 308 33.06 38.89 11.67
C ARG A 308 34.09 37.99 11.00
N ALA A 309 35.07 38.65 10.38
CA ALA A 309 36.29 38.04 9.91
C ALA A 309 37.10 37.55 11.12
N ILE A 310 37.49 36.28 11.11
CA ILE A 310 38.69 35.79 11.78
C ILE A 310 39.45 35.00 10.72
N GLN A 311 40.63 35.53 10.40
CA GLN A 311 41.65 34.90 9.58
C GLN A 311 42.08 33.58 10.24
N ALA A 312 42.03 32.48 9.50
CA ALA A 312 42.83 31.30 9.75
C ALA A 312 43.39 30.83 8.42
N GLN A 313 44.72 30.81 8.38
CA GLN A 313 45.64 30.50 7.31
C GLN A 313 45.18 29.48 6.27
N GLU A 314 45.29 29.88 5.00
CA GLU A 314 45.60 29.00 3.89
C GLU A 314 46.93 28.29 4.20
N GLU A 315 46.86 26.99 4.50
CA GLU A 315 47.97 26.08 4.26
C GLU A 315 47.52 25.04 3.24
N ALA A 316 48.27 25.02 2.14
CA ALA A 316 48.08 24.21 0.97
C ALA A 316 48.46 22.74 1.22
N VAL A 317 47.61 21.81 0.80
CA VAL A 317 48.02 20.58 0.10
C VAL A 317 46.93 20.21 -0.92
N VAL A 318 47.22 20.45 -2.18
CA VAL A 318 46.53 19.84 -3.32
C VAL A 318 46.74 18.33 -3.25
N SER A 319 45.66 17.56 -3.08
CA SER A 319 45.64 16.17 -3.54
C SER A 319 44.29 15.92 -4.20
N SER A 320 44.34 15.62 -5.49
CA SER A 320 43.24 15.12 -6.31
C SER A 320 42.87 13.70 -5.85
N SER A 321 42.35 13.58 -4.63
CA SER A 321 41.85 12.30 -4.10
C SER A 321 40.42 12.11 -4.56
N SER A 322 40.10 10.91 -5.03
CA SER A 322 38.71 10.60 -5.40
C SER A 322 37.84 10.66 -4.12
N PRO A 323 36.54 11.00 -4.22
CA PRO A 323 35.65 11.03 -3.05
C PRO A 323 35.61 9.68 -2.33
N LEU A 324 35.82 8.59 -3.07
CA LEU A 324 35.96 7.24 -2.54
C LEU A 324 37.22 7.10 -1.66
N ASP A 325 38.36 7.64 -2.08
CA ASP A 325 39.61 7.63 -1.29
C ASP A 325 39.43 8.43 0.01
N VAL A 326 38.72 9.56 -0.06
CA VAL A 326 38.41 10.37 1.12
C VAL A 326 37.50 9.59 2.08
N ALA A 327 36.44 8.95 1.59
CA ALA A 327 35.55 8.13 2.41
C ALA A 327 36.27 6.94 3.05
N VAL A 328 37.15 6.26 2.30
CA VAL A 328 38.01 5.18 2.81
C VAL A 328 38.97 5.70 3.88
N SER A 329 39.51 6.91 3.73
CA SER A 329 40.38 7.53 4.74
C SER A 329 39.64 7.83 6.04
N VAL A 330 38.39 8.32 5.95
CA VAL A 330 37.51 8.59 7.11
C VAL A 330 37.21 7.30 7.89
N LEU A 331 36.91 6.20 7.20
CA LEU A 331 36.65 4.92 7.87
C LEU A 331 37.91 4.30 8.47
N LYS A 332 39.09 4.50 7.85
CA LYS A 332 40.37 4.11 8.44
C LYS A 332 40.65 4.89 9.73
N THR A 333 40.42 6.21 9.75
CA THR A 333 40.56 7.02 10.97
C THR A 333 39.55 6.60 12.05
N ALA A 334 38.30 6.35 11.68
CA ALA A 334 37.27 5.87 12.61
C ALA A 334 37.72 4.57 13.30
N SER A 335 38.27 3.62 12.54
CA SER A 335 38.72 2.33 13.07
C SER A 335 39.85 2.41 14.11
N THR A 336 40.55 3.55 14.19
CA THR A 336 41.59 3.81 15.20
C THR A 336 41.06 4.58 16.42
N LYS A 337 39.99 5.35 16.26
CA LYS A 337 39.40 6.17 17.32
C LYS A 337 38.37 5.42 18.16
N LEU A 338 37.68 4.45 17.55
CA LEU A 338 36.75 3.56 18.23
C LEU A 338 37.46 2.67 19.26
N ALA A 339 36.81 2.43 20.39
CA ALA A 339 37.27 1.51 21.41
C ALA A 339 37.48 0.11 20.83
N ALA A 340 38.51 -0.59 21.30
CA ALA A 340 38.83 -1.94 20.84
C ALA A 340 37.82 -2.98 21.37
N GLU A 341 37.11 -2.66 22.45
CA GLU A 341 36.15 -3.55 23.13
C GLU A 341 34.74 -3.47 22.52
N ASP A 342 34.41 -2.39 21.80
CA ASP A 342 33.11 -2.20 21.15
C ASP A 342 33.06 -2.94 19.80
N PHE A 343 32.90 -4.27 19.87
CA PHE A 343 32.91 -5.15 18.69
C PHE A 343 31.82 -4.82 17.67
N ASP A 344 30.65 -4.35 18.10
CA ASP A 344 29.53 -3.96 17.22
C ASP A 344 29.90 -2.72 16.37
N ALA A 345 30.47 -1.70 17.01
CA ALA A 345 30.93 -0.47 16.35
C ALA A 345 32.08 -0.76 15.38
N GLN A 346 33.06 -1.57 15.82
CA GLN A 346 34.18 -2.02 14.99
C GLN A 346 33.70 -2.82 13.78
N PHE A 347 32.73 -3.73 13.97
CA PHE A 347 32.14 -4.50 12.87
C PHE A 347 31.45 -3.59 11.85
N ALA A 348 30.64 -2.63 12.29
CA ALA A 348 29.91 -1.74 11.40
C ALA A 348 30.85 -0.92 10.49
N VAL A 349 31.89 -0.29 11.07
CA VAL A 349 32.88 0.50 10.33
C VAL A 349 33.72 -0.37 9.41
N ARG A 350 34.21 -1.53 9.89
CA ARG A 350 35.06 -2.43 9.09
C ARG A 350 34.28 -3.10 7.95
N SER A 351 33.02 -3.46 8.18
CA SER A 351 32.12 -4.00 7.14
C SER A 351 31.89 -2.97 6.04
N ARG A 352 31.63 -1.70 6.40
CA ARG A 352 31.51 -0.62 5.40
C ARG A 352 32.80 -0.36 4.66
N LEU A 353 33.95 -0.36 5.36
CA LEU A 353 35.27 -0.23 4.75
C LEU A 353 35.50 -1.34 3.71
N LEU A 354 35.22 -2.60 4.07
CA LEU A 354 35.34 -3.74 3.15
C LEU A 354 34.41 -3.61 1.94
N GLN A 355 33.17 -3.17 2.13
CA GLN A 355 32.24 -2.92 1.01
C GLN A 355 32.78 -1.89 0.01
N LEU A 356 33.33 -0.77 0.51
CA LEU A 356 33.91 0.27 -0.37
C LEU A 356 35.17 -0.23 -1.09
N LEU A 357 36.02 -0.98 -0.40
CA LEU A 357 37.24 -1.58 -0.98
C LEU A 357 36.94 -2.68 -2.01
N LEU A 358 35.84 -3.40 -1.87
CA LEU A 358 35.39 -4.40 -2.85
C LEU A 358 34.75 -3.75 -4.08
N GLY A 359 34.14 -2.58 -3.92
CA GLY A 359 33.60 -1.78 -5.01
C GLY A 359 34.66 -0.94 -5.75
N SER A 360 35.82 -0.70 -5.13
CA SER A 360 36.94 0.00 -5.76
C SER A 360 37.83 -0.97 -6.55
N ALA A 361 38.41 -0.51 -7.67
CA ALA A 361 39.40 -1.28 -8.43
C ALA A 361 40.79 -1.27 -7.73
N GLU A 362 40.81 -1.49 -6.42
CA GLU A 362 42.03 -1.51 -5.63
C GLU A 362 42.75 -2.86 -5.74
N THR A 363 44.06 -2.88 -5.43
CA THR A 363 44.85 -4.11 -5.54
C THR A 363 44.34 -5.19 -4.56
N PRO A 364 44.24 -6.47 -4.96
CA PRO A 364 43.79 -7.55 -4.08
C PRO A 364 44.58 -7.67 -2.76
N SER A 365 45.82 -7.20 -2.75
CA SER A 365 46.67 -7.17 -1.54
C SER A 365 46.15 -6.24 -0.43
N VAL A 366 45.52 -5.12 -0.80
CA VAL A 366 44.96 -4.15 0.14
C VAL A 366 43.68 -4.69 0.76
N VAL A 367 42.83 -5.31 -0.06
CA VAL A 367 41.60 -5.99 0.37
C VAL A 367 41.91 -7.14 1.34
N GLU A 368 42.92 -7.97 1.03
CA GLU A 368 43.34 -9.04 1.93
C GLU A 368 43.84 -8.51 3.29
N ARG A 369 44.63 -7.42 3.27
CA ARG A 369 45.08 -6.78 4.51
C ARG A 369 43.89 -6.29 5.33
N ALA A 370 42.91 -5.66 4.70
CA ALA A 370 41.70 -5.18 5.35
C ALA A 370 40.88 -6.33 5.99
N PHE A 371 40.72 -7.47 5.31
CA PHE A 371 40.06 -8.65 5.88
C PHE A 371 40.83 -9.21 7.09
N LYS A 372 42.16 -9.31 7.01
CA LYS A 372 42.99 -9.77 8.12
C LYS A 372 42.92 -8.82 9.31
N ASP A 373 42.91 -7.51 9.07
CA ASP A 373 42.82 -6.50 10.12
C ASP A 373 41.43 -6.51 10.78
N ALA A 374 40.36 -6.69 9.99
CA ALA A 374 39.00 -6.86 10.53
C ALA A 374 38.88 -8.12 11.40
N LEU A 375 39.41 -9.26 10.96
CA LEU A 375 39.39 -10.51 11.73
C LEU A 375 40.23 -10.47 13.02
N LYS A 376 41.24 -9.59 13.10
CA LYS A 376 42.03 -9.37 14.32
C LYS A 376 41.31 -8.47 15.33
N ALA A 377 40.50 -7.53 14.84
CA ALA A 377 39.78 -6.56 15.68
C ALA A 377 38.50 -7.14 16.30
N LEU A 378 37.95 -8.23 15.75
CA LEU A 378 36.72 -8.86 16.21
C LEU A 378 36.99 -10.06 17.13
N GLU A 379 36.08 -10.31 18.08
CA GLU A 379 36.14 -11.48 18.94
C GLU A 379 35.97 -12.79 18.14
N ARG A 380 36.91 -13.72 18.31
CA ARG A 380 36.90 -15.01 17.59
C ARG A 380 35.68 -15.84 17.99
N GLY A 381 34.97 -16.37 17.01
CA GLY A 381 33.76 -17.18 17.22
C GLY A 381 32.48 -16.38 17.45
N SER A 382 32.56 -15.03 17.50
CA SER A 382 31.37 -14.18 17.51
C SER A 382 30.61 -14.23 16.17
N LYS A 383 29.35 -13.80 16.19
CA LYS A 383 28.52 -13.67 14.97
C LYS A 383 29.18 -12.79 13.92
N HIS A 384 29.72 -11.65 14.34
CA HIS A 384 30.39 -10.69 13.47
C HIS A 384 31.64 -11.26 12.81
N TRP A 385 32.45 -11.98 13.61
CA TRP A 385 33.65 -12.64 13.11
C TRP A 385 33.34 -13.72 12.07
N SER A 386 32.30 -14.53 12.31
CA SER A 386 31.83 -15.55 11.36
C SER A 386 31.39 -14.94 10.03
N VAL A 387 30.71 -13.78 10.04
CA VAL A 387 30.28 -13.08 8.82
C VAL A 387 31.48 -12.58 8.03
N VAL A 388 32.45 -11.92 8.68
CA VAL A 388 33.66 -11.43 7.99
C VAL A 388 34.48 -12.60 7.42
N ARG A 389 34.57 -13.73 8.13
CA ARG A 389 35.22 -14.94 7.63
C ARG A 389 34.55 -15.48 6.36
N GLN A 390 33.21 -15.59 6.36
CA GLN A 390 32.45 -16.04 5.20
C GLN A 390 32.68 -15.11 3.99
N GLN A 391 32.62 -13.80 4.21
CA GLN A 391 32.92 -12.80 3.18
C GLN A 391 34.35 -12.93 2.63
N TYR A 392 35.32 -13.21 3.49
CA TYR A 392 36.72 -13.38 3.08
C TYR A 392 36.92 -14.61 2.19
N VAL A 393 36.29 -15.75 2.53
CA VAL A 393 36.33 -16.96 1.69
C VAL A 393 35.62 -16.72 0.36
N ALA A 394 34.43 -16.12 0.38
CA ALA A 394 33.66 -15.82 -0.83
C ALA A 394 34.44 -14.89 -1.79
N TRP A 395 35.06 -13.83 -1.25
CA TRP A 395 35.92 -12.94 -2.03
C TRP A 395 37.13 -13.67 -2.61
N ALA A 396 37.82 -14.48 -1.81
CA ALA A 396 38.99 -15.25 -2.26
C ALA A 396 38.66 -16.28 -3.34
N ALA A 397 37.42 -16.76 -3.41
CA ALA A 397 36.92 -17.65 -4.46
C ALA A 397 36.39 -16.90 -5.70
N SER A 398 36.11 -15.60 -5.58
CA SER A 398 35.59 -14.78 -6.68
C SER A 398 36.68 -14.39 -7.68
N ALA A 399 36.28 -14.15 -8.93
CA ALA A 399 37.16 -13.68 -10.00
C ALA A 399 37.88 -12.36 -9.67
N ALA A 400 37.29 -11.52 -8.81
CA ALA A 400 37.84 -10.24 -8.39
C ALA A 400 39.17 -10.37 -7.60
N SER A 401 39.44 -11.52 -6.99
CA SER A 401 40.66 -11.75 -6.22
C SER A 401 41.89 -12.09 -7.08
N GLN A 402 41.69 -12.42 -8.37
CA GLN A 402 42.72 -12.97 -9.27
C GLN A 402 43.45 -14.22 -8.71
N ARG A 403 42.86 -14.90 -7.72
CA ARG A 403 43.45 -16.09 -7.08
C ARG A 403 43.02 -17.38 -7.79
N SER A 404 43.87 -18.39 -7.70
CA SER A 404 43.49 -19.75 -8.06
C SER A 404 42.60 -20.35 -6.97
N LEU A 405 41.71 -21.26 -7.37
CA LEU A 405 40.87 -22.03 -6.45
C LEU A 405 41.69 -22.75 -5.36
N GLU A 406 42.91 -23.17 -5.67
CA GLU A 406 43.83 -23.79 -4.71
C GLU A 406 44.20 -22.86 -3.55
N GLN A 407 44.34 -21.55 -3.81
CA GLN A 407 44.63 -20.58 -2.76
C GLN A 407 43.41 -20.35 -1.86
N ALA A 408 42.19 -20.39 -2.43
CA ALA A 408 40.95 -20.38 -1.65
C ALA A 408 40.82 -21.65 -0.79
N ARG A 409 41.21 -22.82 -1.34
CA ARG A 409 41.30 -24.10 -0.60
C ARG A 409 42.20 -24.01 0.61
N VAL A 410 43.43 -23.52 0.42
CA VAL A 410 44.38 -23.34 1.54
C VAL A 410 43.82 -22.38 2.59
N LEU A 411 43.03 -21.39 2.20
CA LEU A 411 42.45 -20.40 3.09
C LEU A 411 41.30 -20.98 3.93
N TYR A 412 40.30 -21.62 3.32
CA TYR A 412 39.19 -22.20 4.10
C TYR A 412 39.66 -23.42 4.90
N THR A 413 40.62 -24.22 4.41
CA THR A 413 41.17 -25.34 5.18
C THR A 413 41.94 -24.89 6.42
N LYS A 414 42.62 -23.74 6.37
CA LYS A 414 43.19 -23.12 7.58
C LYS A 414 42.12 -22.79 8.63
N PHE A 415 40.96 -22.28 8.21
CA PHE A 415 39.84 -22.05 9.13
C PHE A 415 39.26 -23.36 9.67
N LEU A 416 39.16 -24.40 8.84
CA LEU A 416 38.69 -25.73 9.27
C LEU A 416 39.61 -26.45 10.27
N VAL A 417 40.92 -26.16 10.24
CA VAL A 417 41.91 -26.80 11.14
C VAL A 417 42.14 -25.99 12.40
N ASN A 418 42.16 -24.65 12.28
CA ASN A 418 42.47 -23.77 13.40
C ASN A 418 41.27 -23.52 14.33
N GLU A 419 40.05 -23.90 13.92
CA GLU A 419 38.83 -23.63 14.68
C GLU A 419 38.16 -24.91 15.17
N GLN A 420 37.67 -24.86 16.41
CA GLN A 420 36.75 -25.85 16.94
C GLN A 420 35.33 -25.52 16.43
N LEU A 421 34.88 -26.21 15.38
CA LEU A 421 33.57 -26.01 14.78
C LEU A 421 32.49 -26.58 15.71
N LEU A 422 31.73 -25.71 16.37
CA LEU A 422 30.56 -26.09 17.15
C LEU A 422 29.30 -26.14 16.25
N PRO A 423 28.30 -26.98 16.57
CA PRO A 423 27.01 -26.99 15.88
C PRO A 423 26.28 -25.66 16.10
N SER A 424 26.39 -24.76 15.11
CA SER A 424 25.75 -23.44 15.11
C SER A 424 25.28 -23.11 13.69
N PRO A 425 24.24 -22.27 13.52
CA PRO A 425 23.75 -21.89 12.19
C PRO A 425 24.82 -21.16 11.34
N GLN A 426 25.77 -20.50 11.99
CA GLN A 426 26.89 -19.82 11.32
C GLN A 426 27.94 -20.81 10.80
N THR A 427 28.16 -21.91 11.54
CA THR A 427 29.03 -23.00 11.11
C THR A 427 28.43 -23.73 9.91
N LEU A 428 27.12 -23.99 9.94
CA LEU A 428 26.38 -24.61 8.84
C LEU A 428 26.51 -23.78 7.56
N SER A 429 26.21 -22.48 7.63
CA SER A 429 26.33 -21.56 6.49
C SER A 429 27.77 -21.45 5.95
N PHE A 430 28.79 -21.47 6.82
CA PHE A 430 30.18 -21.47 6.41
C PHE A 430 30.59 -22.75 5.65
N LEU A 431 30.19 -23.92 6.15
CA LEU A 431 30.49 -25.19 5.50
C LEU A 431 29.76 -25.34 4.16
N LEU A 432 28.50 -24.89 4.08
CA LEU A 432 27.74 -24.84 2.83
C LEU A 432 28.41 -23.91 1.81
N LEU A 433 28.86 -22.72 2.22
CA LEU A 433 29.63 -21.82 1.35
C LEU A 433 30.89 -22.51 0.79
N CYS A 434 31.61 -23.28 1.61
CA CYS A 434 32.80 -24.00 1.13
C CYS A 434 32.43 -25.07 0.09
N VAL A 435 31.27 -25.76 0.25
CA VAL A 435 30.76 -26.71 -0.74
C VAL A 435 30.37 -25.99 -2.03
N ASP A 436 29.71 -24.83 -1.93
CA ASP A 436 29.31 -24.03 -3.09
C ASP A 436 30.53 -23.55 -3.87
N VAL A 437 31.60 -23.11 -3.20
CA VAL A 437 32.88 -22.73 -3.82
C VAL A 437 33.50 -23.90 -4.60
N GLU A 438 33.51 -25.10 -4.01
CA GLU A 438 34.08 -26.29 -4.67
C GLU A 438 33.22 -26.80 -5.83
N THR A 439 31.90 -26.65 -5.75
CA THR A 439 30.97 -27.13 -6.79
C THR A 439 30.74 -26.12 -7.91
N ALA A 440 31.04 -24.83 -7.70
CA ALA A 440 31.03 -23.80 -8.73
C ALA A 440 32.29 -23.83 -9.62
N ALA A 441 33.32 -24.58 -9.22
CA ALA A 441 34.54 -24.71 -10.00
C ALA A 441 34.33 -25.49 -11.31
N PRO A 442 35.03 -25.13 -12.41
CA PRO A 442 34.92 -25.85 -13.68
C PRO A 442 35.46 -27.29 -13.60
N VAL A 443 36.38 -27.56 -12.67
CA VAL A 443 36.88 -28.91 -12.36
C VAL A 443 36.63 -29.19 -10.89
N VAL A 444 35.62 -30.01 -10.61
CA VAL A 444 35.19 -30.33 -9.24
C VAL A 444 36.06 -31.43 -8.63
N SER A 445 36.62 -31.16 -7.46
CA SER A 445 37.38 -32.17 -6.70
C SER A 445 36.44 -32.98 -5.80
N VAL A 446 36.11 -34.20 -6.25
CA VAL A 446 35.20 -35.12 -5.52
C VAL A 446 35.69 -35.40 -4.09
N ALA A 447 37.01 -35.52 -3.89
CA ALA A 447 37.58 -35.78 -2.57
C ALA A 447 37.35 -34.63 -1.58
N GLN A 448 37.45 -33.38 -2.04
CA GLN A 448 37.22 -32.21 -1.18
C GLN A 448 35.75 -32.03 -0.86
N VAL A 449 34.87 -32.20 -1.86
CA VAL A 449 33.41 -32.15 -1.67
C VAL A 449 32.96 -33.21 -0.66
N ARG A 450 33.46 -34.44 -0.77
CA ARG A 450 33.20 -35.51 0.22
C ARG A 450 33.68 -35.10 1.62
N MET A 451 34.90 -34.59 1.76
CA MET A 451 35.43 -34.16 3.06
C MET A 451 34.54 -33.10 3.74
N LEU A 452 34.06 -32.11 2.97
CA LEU A 452 33.17 -31.06 3.48
C LEU A 452 31.80 -31.60 3.88
N PHE A 453 31.20 -32.47 3.05
CA PHE A 453 29.92 -33.09 3.39
C PHE A 453 30.00 -34.08 4.55
N GLU A 454 31.10 -34.84 4.70
CA GLU A 454 31.30 -35.69 5.87
C GLU A 454 31.41 -34.87 7.16
N LYS A 455 32.08 -33.70 7.11
CA LYS A 455 32.09 -32.76 8.26
C LYS A 455 30.71 -32.16 8.55
N LEU A 456 29.92 -31.85 7.52
CA LEU A 456 28.53 -31.39 7.69
C LEU A 456 27.67 -32.47 8.36
N VAL A 457 27.80 -33.71 7.91
CA VAL A 457 27.10 -34.88 8.47
C VAL A 457 27.54 -35.16 9.91
N GLU A 458 28.83 -35.03 10.22
CA GLU A 458 29.36 -35.22 11.57
C GLU A 458 28.76 -34.22 12.57
N LEU A 459 28.63 -32.94 12.17
CA LEU A 459 28.15 -31.87 13.06
C LEU A 459 26.61 -31.75 13.10
N PHE A 460 25.94 -31.93 11.96
CA PHE A 460 24.50 -31.63 11.80
C PHE A 460 23.65 -32.82 11.35
N GLY A 461 24.25 -33.94 10.98
CA GLY A 461 23.52 -35.09 10.42
C GLY A 461 22.50 -35.73 11.35
N SER A 462 22.57 -35.44 12.66
CA SER A 462 21.59 -35.85 13.65
C SER A 462 20.54 -34.79 13.98
N GLN A 463 20.65 -33.56 13.49
CA GLN A 463 19.68 -32.48 13.76
C GLN A 463 18.92 -32.09 12.49
N ASP A 464 19.61 -31.98 11.35
CA ASP A 464 19.06 -31.46 10.11
C ASP A 464 19.07 -32.51 8.98
N GLU A 465 17.88 -32.95 8.55
CA GLU A 465 17.69 -33.90 7.43
C GLU A 465 18.14 -33.31 6.09
N ASP A 466 17.97 -32.01 5.92
CA ASP A 466 18.35 -31.24 4.73
C ASP A 466 19.82 -31.41 4.33
N VAL A 467 20.71 -31.67 5.29
CA VAL A 467 22.14 -31.88 5.03
C VAL A 467 22.36 -33.15 4.22
N TRP A 468 21.63 -34.22 4.54
CA TRP A 468 21.68 -35.49 3.83
C TRP A 468 21.10 -35.37 2.42
N VAL A 469 19.97 -34.68 2.27
CA VAL A 469 19.33 -34.44 0.97
C VAL A 469 20.27 -33.67 0.05
N ARG A 470 20.92 -32.60 0.56
CA ARG A 470 21.90 -31.83 -0.22
C ARG A 470 23.12 -32.66 -0.61
N TYR A 471 23.61 -33.54 0.25
CA TYR A 471 24.73 -34.43 -0.06
C TYR A 471 24.38 -35.44 -1.17
N VAL A 472 23.22 -36.09 -1.06
CA VAL A 472 22.72 -37.02 -2.08
C VAL A 472 22.53 -36.31 -3.42
N ARG A 473 21.86 -35.16 -3.42
CA ARG A 473 21.62 -34.36 -4.63
C ARG A 473 22.92 -33.91 -5.30
N CYS A 474 23.91 -33.48 -4.52
CA CYS A 474 25.21 -33.09 -5.06
C CYS A 474 25.93 -34.28 -5.73
N LEU A 475 25.87 -35.47 -5.14
CA LEU A 475 26.48 -36.67 -5.72
C LEU A 475 25.74 -37.16 -6.97
N SER A 476 24.41 -37.10 -7.00
CA SER A 476 23.60 -37.59 -8.12
C SER A 476 23.55 -36.62 -9.30
N GLU A 477 23.24 -35.34 -9.06
CA GLU A 477 22.96 -34.37 -10.14
C GLU A 477 24.22 -33.67 -10.65
N ARG A 478 25.14 -33.28 -9.75
CA ARG A 478 26.33 -32.50 -10.14
C ARG A 478 27.55 -33.37 -10.45
N LEU A 479 27.70 -34.50 -9.78
CA LEU A 479 28.86 -35.39 -9.92
C LEU A 479 28.56 -36.69 -10.67
N ALA A 480 27.29 -37.01 -10.95
CA ALA A 480 26.84 -38.24 -11.61
C ALA A 480 27.33 -39.55 -10.95
N LEU A 481 27.58 -39.52 -9.64
CA LEU A 481 28.05 -40.67 -8.83
C LEU A 481 26.87 -41.37 -8.13
N PHE A 482 26.00 -42.01 -8.91
CA PHE A 482 24.77 -42.63 -8.42
C PHE A 482 24.98 -43.72 -7.36
N ALA A 483 26.03 -44.54 -7.50
CA ALA A 483 26.35 -45.59 -6.53
C ALA A 483 26.75 -45.01 -5.17
N ASP A 484 27.42 -43.86 -5.14
CA ASP A 484 27.83 -43.18 -3.92
C ASP A 484 26.64 -42.49 -3.27
N ALA A 485 25.78 -41.87 -4.07
CA ALA A 485 24.53 -41.28 -3.62
C ALA A 485 23.62 -42.31 -2.93
N ALA A 486 23.48 -43.51 -3.51
CA ALA A 486 22.71 -44.60 -2.90
C ALA A 486 23.30 -45.07 -1.55
N ARG A 487 24.64 -45.13 -1.43
CA ARG A 487 25.31 -45.48 -0.17
C ARG A 487 25.07 -44.44 0.93
N VAL A 488 25.12 -43.15 0.58
CA VAL A 488 24.83 -42.05 1.50
C VAL A 488 23.35 -42.06 1.92
N GLN A 489 22.44 -42.29 0.99
CA GLN A 489 21.00 -42.40 1.28
C GLN A 489 20.70 -43.56 2.25
N GLN A 490 21.32 -44.72 2.06
CA GLN A 490 21.19 -45.85 2.99
C GLN A 490 21.77 -45.54 4.38
N ARG A 491 22.82 -44.72 4.46
CA ARG A 491 23.40 -44.29 5.74
C ARG A 491 22.48 -43.28 6.45
N ALA A 492 21.85 -42.36 5.72
CA ALA A 492 20.88 -41.40 6.26
C ALA A 492 19.68 -42.12 6.91
N LEU A 493 19.09 -43.10 6.20
CA LEU A 493 17.98 -43.90 6.70
C LEU A 493 18.32 -44.63 8.01
N ARG A 494 19.54 -45.17 8.15
CA ARG A 494 19.98 -45.81 9.40
C ARG A 494 20.08 -44.84 10.57
N VAL A 495 20.46 -43.59 10.33
CA VAL A 495 20.55 -42.56 11.37
C VAL A 495 19.15 -42.13 11.82
N GLU A 496 18.19 -42.04 10.90
CA GLU A 496 16.78 -41.80 11.22
C GLU A 496 16.16 -42.96 12.02
N ASP A 497 16.38 -44.22 11.59
CA ASP A 497 15.94 -45.41 12.32
C ASP A 497 16.53 -45.45 13.74
N SER A 498 17.78 -44.98 13.91
CA SER A 498 18.44 -44.90 15.22
C SER A 498 17.83 -43.82 16.13
N LYS A 499 17.38 -42.68 15.60
CA LYS A 499 16.64 -41.67 16.39
C LYS A 499 15.29 -42.21 16.87
N CYS A 500 14.61 -43.00 16.06
CA CYS A 500 13.37 -43.67 16.46
C CYS A 500 13.58 -44.72 17.56
N LEU A 501 14.78 -45.30 17.66
CA LEU A 501 15.15 -46.26 18.72
C LEU A 501 15.61 -45.58 20.02
N VAL A 502 16.25 -44.40 19.95
CA VAL A 502 16.75 -43.66 21.13
C VAL A 502 15.65 -42.79 21.79
N ALA A 503 14.51 -42.57 21.14
CA ALA A 503 13.34 -41.91 21.73
C ALA A 503 12.53 -42.81 22.69
N ILE A 504 13.03 -44.00 23.03
CA ILE A 504 12.56 -44.82 24.15
C ILE A 504 13.53 -44.56 25.31
N ASP A 505 13.05 -43.89 26.35
CA ASP A 505 13.76 -43.42 27.54
C ASP A 505 14.89 -44.35 28.06
N ASP A 506 16.15 -43.93 27.87
CA ASP A 506 17.35 -44.58 28.44
C ASP A 506 17.75 -43.97 29.81
N SER A 507 16.79 -43.44 30.57
CA SER A 507 17.05 -42.86 31.91
C SER A 507 16.65 -43.76 33.09
N CYS A 508 16.18 -45.00 32.84
CA CYS A 508 15.58 -45.80 33.91
C CYS A 508 15.73 -47.32 33.79
N VAL A 509 16.88 -47.85 33.35
CA VAL A 509 17.13 -49.31 33.46
C VAL A 509 18.53 -49.63 33.97
N ALA A 510 18.70 -49.55 35.29
CA ALA A 510 19.73 -50.32 35.98
C ALA A 510 19.22 -51.11 37.21
N ASP A 511 17.99 -50.88 37.68
CA ASP A 511 17.44 -51.60 38.86
C ASP A 511 15.93 -51.96 38.68
N ALA A 512 15.56 -52.57 37.56
CA ALA A 512 14.19 -53.03 37.34
C ALA A 512 14.01 -54.49 37.78
N VAL A 513 13.23 -54.72 38.84
CA VAL A 513 12.79 -56.06 39.25
C VAL A 513 11.91 -56.66 38.15
N CYS A 514 12.38 -57.74 37.50
CA CYS A 514 11.59 -58.50 36.54
C CYS A 514 10.56 -59.39 37.26
N SER A 515 9.27 -59.22 36.93
CA SER A 515 8.19 -60.12 37.37
C SER A 515 7.58 -60.86 36.16
N LEU A 516 6.87 -61.96 36.41
CA LEU A 516 6.15 -62.69 35.35
C LEU A 516 4.74 -62.11 35.20
N CYS A 517 4.27 -61.96 33.97
CA CYS A 517 2.87 -61.61 33.74
C CYS A 517 1.93 -62.70 34.30
N CYS A 518 0.90 -62.28 35.03
CA CYS A 518 -0.08 -63.17 35.66
C CYS A 518 -0.95 -63.99 34.69
N MET A 519 -0.95 -63.68 33.38
CA MET A 519 -1.74 -64.37 32.36
C MET A 519 -0.91 -65.16 31.34
N CYS A 520 0.13 -64.53 30.81
CA CYS A 520 0.92 -65.03 29.69
C CYS A 520 2.29 -65.60 30.14
N ALA A 521 2.64 -65.45 31.42
CA ALA A 521 3.93 -65.85 32.02
C ALA A 521 5.19 -65.33 31.30
N THR A 522 5.07 -64.32 30.43
CA THR A 522 6.25 -63.65 29.84
C THR A 522 6.91 -62.76 30.89
N PRO A 523 8.25 -62.67 30.90
CA PRO A 523 8.97 -61.76 31.79
C PRO A 523 8.65 -60.31 31.42
N ILE A 524 8.27 -59.52 32.42
CA ILE A 524 7.93 -58.10 32.31
C ILE A 524 8.67 -57.30 33.38
N VAL A 525 8.91 -56.01 33.10
CA VAL A 525 9.29 -55.05 34.15
C VAL A 525 8.08 -54.90 35.08
N ALA A 526 8.30 -55.01 36.40
CA ALA A 526 7.22 -54.97 37.38
C ALA A 526 6.35 -53.71 37.21
N ASN A 527 5.09 -53.92 36.83
CA ASN A 527 4.07 -52.88 36.69
C ASN A 527 2.96 -53.10 37.72
N ALA A 528 2.23 -52.04 38.09
CA ALA A 528 1.18 -52.11 39.13
C ALA A 528 0.06 -53.11 38.81
N ALA A 529 -0.09 -53.50 37.53
CA ALA A 529 -1.08 -54.45 37.06
C ALA A 529 -0.53 -55.88 36.87
N ASN A 530 0.77 -56.14 37.08
CA ASN A 530 1.45 -57.42 36.82
C ASN A 530 1.04 -58.13 35.51
N THR A 531 0.74 -57.36 34.47
CA THR A 531 0.21 -57.84 33.17
C THR A 531 1.10 -57.38 32.01
N CYS A 532 1.32 -58.27 31.03
CA CYS A 532 2.06 -57.99 29.80
C CYS A 532 1.25 -57.04 28.89
N VAL A 533 1.93 -56.15 28.14
CA VAL A 533 1.29 -55.16 27.25
C VAL A 533 0.35 -55.81 26.23
N SER A 534 0.68 -57.03 25.77
CA SER A 534 -0.16 -57.82 24.85
C SER A 534 -1.45 -58.32 25.51
N CYS A 535 -1.40 -58.84 26.73
CA CYS A 535 -2.59 -59.22 27.49
C CYS A 535 -3.44 -58.01 27.85
N LEU A 536 -2.81 -56.89 28.23
CA LEU A 536 -3.53 -55.65 28.55
C LEU A 536 -4.26 -55.08 27.32
N LYS A 537 -3.61 -55.08 26.14
CA LYS A 537 -4.23 -54.73 24.84
C LYS A 537 -5.40 -55.64 24.46
N SER A 538 -5.38 -56.90 24.89
CA SER A 538 -6.48 -57.83 24.59
C SER A 538 -7.70 -57.65 25.49
N GLN A 539 -7.53 -57.09 26.69
CA GLN A 539 -8.60 -56.92 27.67
C GLN A 539 -9.21 -55.51 27.68
N VAL A 540 -8.42 -54.49 27.35
CA VAL A 540 -8.83 -53.09 27.42
C VAL A 540 -8.66 -52.44 26.06
N ASP A 541 -9.78 -52.18 25.38
CA ASP A 541 -9.80 -51.35 24.17
C ASP A 541 -10.07 -49.89 24.56
N VAL A 542 -9.09 -49.02 24.29
CA VAL A 542 -9.19 -47.58 24.58
C VAL A 542 -10.19 -46.89 23.62
N THR A 543 -10.50 -47.52 22.50
CA THR A 543 -11.33 -46.96 21.42
C THR A 543 -12.84 -47.19 21.56
N GLU A 544 -13.27 -47.85 22.65
CA GLU A 544 -14.68 -48.08 22.95
C GLU A 544 -15.46 -46.75 23.06
N GLY A 545 -16.47 -46.60 22.19
CA GLY A 545 -17.34 -45.42 22.16
C GLY A 545 -16.92 -44.32 21.17
N ILE A 546 -15.85 -44.52 20.38
CA ILE A 546 -15.47 -43.62 19.28
C ILE A 546 -15.94 -44.21 17.94
N PRO A 547 -16.72 -43.48 17.14
CA PRO A 547 -17.13 -43.96 15.82
C PRO A 547 -15.93 -44.00 14.86
N LYS A 548 -15.71 -45.15 14.21
CA LYS A 548 -14.68 -45.34 13.17
C LYS A 548 -15.11 -44.80 11.80
N GLU A 549 -16.39 -44.53 11.61
CA GLU A 549 -16.96 -43.97 10.38
C GLU A 549 -17.80 -42.73 10.69
N VAL A 550 -17.56 -41.63 9.97
CA VAL A 550 -18.26 -40.34 10.15
C VAL A 550 -18.62 -39.73 8.79
N ILE A 551 -19.76 -39.06 8.67
CA ILE A 551 -20.18 -38.40 7.43
C ILE A 551 -19.90 -36.89 7.53
N ILE A 552 -19.30 -36.33 6.48
CA ILE A 552 -19.10 -34.88 6.33
C ILE A 552 -19.73 -34.42 5.02
N HIS A 553 -20.33 -33.22 5.04
CA HIS A 553 -20.95 -32.65 3.86
C HIS A 553 -20.06 -31.61 3.18
N GLN A 554 -19.99 -31.65 1.85
CA GLN A 554 -19.30 -30.68 0.99
C GLN A 554 -20.27 -30.13 -0.06
N CYS A 555 -20.18 -28.83 -0.36
CA CYS A 555 -21.01 -28.23 -1.40
C CYS A 555 -20.42 -28.45 -2.80
N ARG A 556 -21.25 -28.89 -3.75
CA ARG A 556 -20.83 -29.18 -5.14
C ARG A 556 -20.41 -27.93 -5.92
N GLY A 557 -21.03 -26.78 -5.66
CA GLY A 557 -20.73 -25.54 -6.39
C GLY A 557 -19.47 -24.85 -5.88
N CYS A 558 -19.46 -24.49 -4.60
CA CYS A 558 -18.37 -23.71 -3.99
C CYS A 558 -17.31 -24.53 -3.25
N MET A 559 -17.39 -25.87 -3.26
CA MET A 559 -16.47 -26.79 -2.56
C MET A 559 -16.32 -26.56 -1.04
N ARG A 560 -17.20 -25.77 -0.43
CA ARG A 560 -17.19 -25.48 1.03
C ARG A 560 -17.67 -26.66 1.85
N TRP A 561 -17.14 -26.78 3.05
CA TRP A 561 -17.45 -27.82 4.03
C TRP A 561 -18.55 -27.38 4.99
N SER A 562 -19.42 -28.33 5.36
CA SER A 562 -20.54 -28.11 6.27
C SER A 562 -20.09 -28.06 7.73
N ARG A 563 -19.99 -26.83 8.20
CA ARG A 563 -19.94 -26.40 9.59
C ARG A 563 -20.76 -25.12 9.62
N PRO A 564 -21.65 -24.83 10.57
CA PRO A 564 -22.31 -23.52 10.61
C PRO A 564 -21.29 -22.49 11.15
N PRO A 565 -20.87 -21.46 10.37
CA PRO A 565 -21.12 -21.14 8.95
C PRO A 565 -20.17 -21.86 7.96
N TRP A 566 -20.63 -22.15 6.73
CA TRP A 566 -19.91 -22.97 5.73
C TRP A 566 -18.50 -22.44 5.47
N VAL A 567 -17.48 -23.30 5.60
CA VAL A 567 -16.07 -22.89 5.56
C VAL A 567 -15.38 -23.42 4.30
N THR A 568 -14.58 -22.58 3.64
CA THR A 568 -13.63 -22.99 2.59
C THR A 568 -12.42 -23.65 3.23
N ALA A 569 -12.13 -24.89 2.89
CA ALA A 569 -10.90 -25.57 3.32
C ALA A 569 -10.42 -26.51 2.23
N GLU A 570 -9.11 -26.50 1.98
CA GLU A 570 -8.47 -27.42 1.03
C GLU A 570 -8.44 -28.85 1.57
N LEU A 571 -8.31 -29.82 0.67
CA LEU A 571 -8.14 -31.24 1.05
C LEU A 571 -6.84 -31.42 1.85
N GLU A 572 -6.87 -32.29 2.85
CA GLU A 572 -5.74 -32.57 3.76
C GLU A 572 -5.18 -31.34 4.51
N SER A 573 -5.91 -30.22 4.52
CA SER A 573 -5.52 -29.01 5.26
C SER A 573 -5.70 -29.15 6.78
N ARG A 574 -4.98 -28.31 7.54
CA ARG A 574 -5.11 -28.19 9.00
C ARG A 574 -6.52 -27.80 9.43
N GLU A 575 -7.20 -26.97 8.64
CA GLU A 575 -8.55 -26.50 8.93
C GLU A 575 -9.58 -27.62 8.78
N LEU A 576 -9.44 -28.44 7.73
CA LEU A 576 -10.25 -29.63 7.53
C LEU A 576 -10.02 -30.65 8.67
N LEU A 577 -8.77 -30.83 9.10
CA LEU A 577 -8.44 -31.70 10.24
C LEU A 577 -9.13 -31.23 11.52
N ALA A 578 -9.11 -29.92 11.81
CA ALA A 578 -9.81 -29.35 12.95
C ALA A 578 -11.33 -29.53 12.87
N MET A 579 -11.92 -29.50 11.67
CA MET A 579 -13.35 -29.80 11.47
C MET A 579 -13.66 -31.28 11.72
N CYS A 580 -12.83 -32.19 11.19
CA CYS A 580 -12.96 -33.62 11.38
C CYS A 580 -12.85 -34.01 12.87
N LEU A 581 -11.86 -33.48 13.61
CA LEU A 581 -11.70 -33.74 15.04
C LEU A 581 -12.91 -33.29 15.87
N LYS A 582 -13.49 -32.12 15.56
CA LYS A 582 -14.70 -31.62 16.24
C LYS A 582 -15.96 -32.44 15.94
N LYS A 583 -16.01 -33.11 14.80
CA LYS A 583 -17.14 -33.98 14.40
C LYS A 583 -17.08 -35.36 15.05
N ILE A 584 -15.94 -35.78 15.58
CA ILE A 584 -15.82 -37.06 16.31
C ILE A 584 -16.42 -36.89 17.71
N ASN A 585 -17.48 -37.64 17.97
CA ASN A 585 -18.10 -37.68 19.30
C ASN A 585 -17.20 -38.39 20.31
N ASN A 586 -17.30 -38.02 21.58
CA ASN A 586 -16.60 -38.65 22.72
C ASN A 586 -15.07 -38.52 22.74
N LEU A 587 -14.46 -37.71 21.87
CA LEU A 587 -13.02 -37.47 21.88
C LEU A 587 -12.53 -36.76 23.16
N ASN A 588 -13.40 -36.02 23.86
CA ASN A 588 -13.07 -35.34 25.13
C ASN A 588 -12.77 -36.29 26.30
N ARG A 589 -13.16 -37.57 26.21
CA ARG A 589 -12.93 -38.56 27.28
C ARG A 589 -11.52 -39.16 27.26
N VAL A 590 -10.78 -38.94 26.17
CA VAL A 590 -9.46 -39.52 25.96
C VAL A 590 -8.50 -38.40 25.56
N LYS A 591 -7.25 -38.45 26.03
CA LYS A 591 -6.26 -37.43 25.69
C LYS A 591 -5.71 -37.74 24.29
N LEU A 592 -5.98 -36.86 23.32
CA LEU A 592 -5.39 -36.97 21.98
C LEU A 592 -3.92 -36.57 22.05
N ILE A 593 -3.01 -37.40 21.53
CA ILE A 593 -1.58 -37.08 21.43
C ILE A 593 -1.27 -36.54 20.04
N ASP A 594 -1.67 -37.28 19.01
CA ASP A 594 -1.33 -37.00 17.62
C ASP A 594 -2.48 -37.38 16.67
N ALA A 595 -2.58 -36.66 15.56
CA ALA A 595 -3.59 -36.82 14.54
C ALA A 595 -2.98 -36.55 13.16
N ASN A 596 -2.91 -37.59 12.33
CA ASN A 596 -2.24 -37.56 11.04
C ASN A 596 -3.18 -37.99 9.90
N TRP A 597 -3.05 -37.35 8.75
CA TRP A 597 -3.74 -37.76 7.53
C TRP A 597 -3.15 -39.06 6.99
N VAL A 598 -4.02 -39.94 6.51
CA VAL A 598 -3.64 -41.10 5.71
C VAL A 598 -4.15 -40.83 4.31
N TRP A 599 -3.22 -40.70 3.36
CA TRP A 599 -3.56 -40.41 1.97
C TRP A 599 -4.60 -41.39 1.44
N THR A 600 -5.59 -40.83 0.76
CA THR A 600 -6.67 -41.55 0.10
C THR A 600 -6.88 -40.97 -1.29
N GLU A 601 -7.17 -41.84 -2.25
CA GLU A 601 -7.41 -41.42 -3.61
C GLU A 601 -8.57 -40.39 -3.70
N PRO A 602 -8.41 -39.25 -4.39
CA PRO A 602 -9.41 -38.17 -4.45
C PRO A 602 -10.80 -38.63 -4.94
N HIS A 603 -10.84 -39.62 -5.83
CA HIS A 603 -12.10 -40.14 -6.38
C HIS A 603 -12.90 -40.96 -5.36
N SER A 604 -12.23 -41.48 -4.32
CA SER A 604 -12.86 -42.37 -3.34
C SER A 604 -13.90 -41.67 -2.45
N ARG A 605 -13.93 -40.33 -2.43
CA ARG A 605 -14.75 -39.48 -1.55
C ARG A 605 -14.69 -39.90 -0.08
N ARG A 606 -13.53 -40.43 0.32
CA ARG A 606 -13.23 -40.84 1.69
C ARG A 606 -11.99 -40.09 2.14
N LEU A 607 -11.95 -39.70 3.41
CA LEU A 607 -10.77 -39.16 4.06
C LEU A 607 -10.42 -40.04 5.25
N LYS A 608 -9.15 -40.39 5.44
CA LYS A 608 -8.73 -41.23 6.57
C LYS A 608 -7.85 -40.43 7.52
N LEU A 609 -8.18 -40.48 8.81
CA LEU A 609 -7.37 -39.90 9.89
C LEU A 609 -6.86 -41.00 10.81
N LYS A 610 -5.54 -41.06 11.00
CA LYS A 610 -4.89 -41.89 12.01
C LYS A 610 -4.78 -41.07 13.30
N LEU A 611 -5.50 -41.48 14.34
CA LEU A 611 -5.51 -40.83 15.64
C LEU A 611 -4.74 -41.68 16.64
N THR A 612 -3.91 -41.04 17.46
CA THR A 612 -3.27 -41.66 18.62
C THR A 612 -3.87 -41.07 19.89
N VAL A 613 -4.47 -41.96 20.70
CA VAL A 613 -5.23 -41.58 21.89
C VAL A 613 -4.62 -42.22 23.13
N GLN A 614 -4.65 -41.48 24.22
CA GLN A 614 -4.07 -41.82 25.52
C GLN A 614 -5.17 -41.84 26.58
N LYS A 615 -5.37 -43.00 27.21
CA LYS A 615 -6.32 -43.18 28.32
C LYS A 615 -5.61 -43.80 29.51
N GLU A 616 -6.01 -43.37 30.69
CA GLU A 616 -5.61 -44.02 31.93
C GLU A 616 -6.42 -45.31 32.10
N VAL A 617 -5.72 -46.43 32.20
CA VAL A 617 -6.25 -47.76 32.46
C VAL A 617 -5.76 -48.17 33.86
N MET A 618 -6.61 -48.86 34.62
CA MET A 618 -6.41 -49.40 35.99
C MET A 618 -5.11 -48.97 36.71
N SER A 619 -5.26 -48.21 37.81
CA SER A 619 -4.16 -47.82 38.72
C SER A 619 -3.07 -46.95 38.08
N LYS A 620 -3.43 -45.82 37.46
CA LYS A 620 -2.50 -44.82 36.89
C LYS A 620 -1.62 -45.29 35.73
N MET A 621 -1.95 -46.42 35.10
CA MET A 621 -1.24 -46.88 33.92
C MET A 621 -1.73 -46.13 32.68
N ILE A 622 -0.83 -45.47 31.98
CA ILE A 622 -1.13 -44.71 30.78
C ILE A 622 -0.98 -45.64 29.57
N MET A 623 -2.05 -45.77 28.78
CA MET A 623 -2.04 -46.58 27.56
C MET A 623 -2.27 -45.72 26.33
N GLN A 624 -1.40 -45.86 25.34
CA GLN A 624 -1.50 -45.22 24.03
C GLN A 624 -1.97 -46.25 22.99
N GLN A 625 -3.00 -45.89 22.21
CA GLN A 625 -3.53 -46.73 21.13
C GLN A 625 -3.73 -45.88 19.87
N SER A 626 -3.34 -46.42 18.73
CA SER A 626 -3.55 -45.80 17.42
C SER A 626 -4.66 -46.51 16.65
N PHE A 627 -5.56 -45.74 16.03
CA PHE A 627 -6.63 -46.27 15.18
C PHE A 627 -6.95 -45.30 14.04
N VAL A 628 -7.60 -45.81 12.99
CA VAL A 628 -7.96 -45.03 11.80
C VAL A 628 -9.46 -44.76 11.79
N VAL A 629 -9.84 -43.50 11.60
CA VAL A 629 -11.21 -43.03 11.40
C VAL A 629 -11.41 -42.68 9.92
N THR A 630 -12.46 -43.20 9.31
CA THR A 630 -12.82 -42.95 7.91
C THR A 630 -13.97 -41.95 7.84
N PHE A 631 -13.77 -40.83 7.15
CA PHE A 631 -14.79 -39.83 6.87
C PHE A 631 -15.33 -40.04 5.46
N ILE A 632 -16.65 -40.12 5.31
CA ILE A 632 -17.35 -40.25 4.03
C ILE A 632 -17.88 -38.87 3.61
N VAL A 633 -17.44 -38.37 2.45
CA VAL A 633 -17.84 -37.07 1.92
C VAL A 633 -19.15 -37.21 1.14
N ARG A 634 -20.20 -36.50 1.57
CA ARG A 634 -21.49 -36.40 0.87
C ARG A 634 -21.72 -34.99 0.34
N ASN A 635 -22.36 -34.87 -0.80
CA ASN A 635 -22.65 -33.56 -1.36
C ASN A 635 -23.94 -32.97 -0.76
N GLN A 636 -23.89 -31.71 -0.33
CA GLN A 636 -25.05 -30.93 0.09
C GLN A 636 -24.87 -29.48 -0.35
N GLN A 637 -25.88 -28.89 -0.98
CA GLN A 637 -25.81 -27.50 -1.44
C GLN A 637 -25.80 -26.54 -0.25
N CYS A 638 -24.91 -25.54 -0.28
CA CYS A 638 -24.86 -24.50 0.75
C CYS A 638 -25.91 -23.41 0.50
N ASP A 639 -26.27 -22.68 1.55
CA ASP A 639 -27.30 -21.64 1.50
C ASP A 639 -26.95 -20.52 0.49
N ALA A 640 -25.66 -20.22 0.33
CA ALA A 640 -25.18 -19.23 -0.64
C ALA A 640 -25.38 -19.70 -2.10
N CYS A 641 -25.04 -20.96 -2.41
CA CYS A 641 -25.28 -21.54 -3.72
C CYS A 641 -26.77 -21.80 -3.96
N GLN A 642 -27.59 -21.95 -2.94
CA GLN A 642 -29.04 -22.05 -3.11
C GLN A 642 -29.65 -20.67 -3.43
N ALA A 643 -29.15 -19.61 -2.78
CA ALA A 643 -29.58 -18.24 -3.01
C ALA A 643 -29.25 -17.74 -4.43
N SER A 644 -28.13 -18.14 -5.02
CA SER A 644 -27.75 -17.75 -6.39
C SER A 644 -28.71 -18.27 -7.48
N PHE A 645 -29.41 -19.39 -7.24
CA PHE A 645 -30.41 -19.93 -8.17
C PHE A 645 -31.82 -19.35 -7.97
N ALA A 646 -32.05 -18.53 -6.94
CA ALA A 646 -33.32 -17.85 -6.74
C ALA A 646 -33.37 -16.53 -7.53
N ASN A 647 -34.55 -16.17 -8.07
CA ASN A 647 -34.81 -15.00 -8.94
C ASN A 647 -34.54 -13.60 -8.30
N GLN A 648 -33.79 -13.51 -7.19
CA GLN A 648 -33.35 -12.28 -6.55
C GLN A 648 -31.82 -12.23 -6.48
N SER A 649 -31.17 -12.34 -7.64
CA SER A 649 -29.73 -12.52 -7.79
C SER A 649 -28.88 -11.36 -7.27
N TRP A 650 -29.42 -10.14 -7.21
CA TRP A 650 -28.66 -8.94 -6.84
C TRP A 650 -29.25 -8.17 -5.64
N ARG A 651 -28.35 -7.56 -4.85
CA ARG A 651 -28.68 -6.69 -3.71
C ARG A 651 -28.36 -5.23 -3.95
N ALA A 652 -27.37 -4.92 -4.79
CA ALA A 652 -27.02 -3.56 -5.15
C ALA A 652 -26.96 -3.41 -6.66
N VAL A 653 -27.40 -2.27 -7.18
CA VAL A 653 -27.27 -1.91 -8.60
C VAL A 653 -26.66 -0.53 -8.71
N VAL A 654 -25.71 -0.35 -9.64
CA VAL A 654 -25.11 0.92 -10.00
C VAL A 654 -25.56 1.29 -11.40
N GLN A 655 -26.34 2.35 -11.53
CA GLN A 655 -26.89 2.82 -12.78
C GLN A 655 -26.09 4.03 -13.24
N VAL A 656 -25.25 3.84 -14.25
CA VAL A 656 -24.43 4.91 -14.82
C VAL A 656 -25.19 5.51 -15.99
N ARG A 657 -25.45 6.81 -15.95
CA ARG A 657 -26.18 7.53 -17.00
C ARG A 657 -25.43 8.80 -17.41
N GLN A 658 -25.42 9.05 -18.72
CA GLN A 658 -24.89 10.27 -19.30
C GLN A 658 -25.89 10.83 -20.31
N ARG A 659 -26.30 12.10 -20.12
CA ARG A 659 -27.27 12.78 -20.98
C ARG A 659 -26.55 13.62 -22.03
N VAL A 660 -26.03 12.99 -23.07
CA VAL A 660 -25.26 13.66 -24.14
C VAL A 660 -25.63 13.06 -25.50
N ASP A 661 -25.48 13.84 -26.56
CA ASP A 661 -25.77 13.44 -27.95
C ASP A 661 -24.77 12.42 -28.53
N HIS A 662 -23.58 12.29 -27.94
CA HIS A 662 -22.53 11.34 -28.31
C HIS A 662 -21.88 10.74 -27.06
N LYS A 663 -21.47 9.47 -27.14
CA LYS A 663 -21.06 8.64 -25.98
C LYS A 663 -19.54 8.50 -25.81
N ARG A 664 -18.76 9.50 -26.18
CA ARG A 664 -17.27 9.41 -26.21
C ARG A 664 -16.65 9.13 -24.84
N THR A 665 -17.06 9.88 -23.83
CA THR A 665 -16.66 9.67 -22.44
C THR A 665 -17.10 8.31 -21.91
N PHE A 666 -18.19 7.76 -22.44
CA PHE A 666 -18.67 6.42 -22.06
C PHE A 666 -17.78 5.33 -22.65
N PHE A 667 -17.39 5.43 -23.93
CA PHE A 667 -16.42 4.52 -24.54
C PHE A 667 -15.06 4.59 -23.85
N PHE A 668 -14.61 5.79 -23.49
CA PHE A 668 -13.40 5.98 -22.70
C PHE A 668 -13.51 5.31 -21.31
N LEU A 669 -14.63 5.50 -20.62
CA LEU A 669 -14.89 4.90 -19.30
C LEU A 669 -14.95 3.37 -19.37
N GLU A 670 -15.53 2.79 -20.42
CA GLU A 670 -15.55 1.34 -20.63
C GLU A 670 -14.13 0.77 -20.70
N GLN A 671 -13.25 1.39 -21.48
CA GLN A 671 -11.85 0.97 -21.58
C GLN A 671 -11.11 1.11 -20.24
N LEU A 672 -11.39 2.16 -19.49
CA LEU A 672 -10.81 2.36 -18.15
C LEU A 672 -11.27 1.28 -17.17
N ILE A 673 -12.55 0.88 -17.22
CA ILE A 673 -13.10 -0.22 -16.41
C ILE A 673 -12.45 -1.57 -16.75
N LEU A 674 -12.16 -1.81 -18.03
CA LEU A 674 -11.46 -3.02 -18.48
C LEU A 674 -10.00 -3.03 -18.00
N LYS A 675 -9.29 -1.92 -18.16
CA LYS A 675 -7.90 -1.74 -17.72
C LYS A 675 -7.70 -2.02 -16.23
N HIS A 676 -8.58 -1.45 -15.39
CA HIS A 676 -8.52 -1.65 -13.94
C HIS A 676 -9.25 -2.91 -13.45
N ARG A 677 -9.87 -3.69 -14.34
CA ARG A 677 -10.67 -4.89 -14.03
C ARG A 677 -11.75 -4.66 -12.95
N ALA A 678 -12.34 -3.46 -12.92
CA ALA A 678 -13.30 -3.08 -11.88
C ALA A 678 -14.65 -3.83 -11.97
N HIS A 679 -14.93 -4.47 -13.12
CA HIS A 679 -16.17 -5.19 -13.41
C HIS A 679 -16.17 -6.67 -12.97
N GLU A 680 -15.06 -7.22 -12.49
CA GLU A 680 -14.91 -8.67 -12.16
C GLU A 680 -15.96 -9.18 -11.16
N LYS A 681 -16.42 -8.33 -10.25
CA LYS A 681 -17.40 -8.67 -9.20
C LYS A 681 -18.84 -8.39 -9.58
N ALA A 682 -19.08 -7.86 -10.78
CA ALA A 682 -20.42 -7.66 -11.30
C ALA A 682 -21.02 -9.02 -11.70
N THR A 683 -22.30 -9.22 -11.38
CA THR A 683 -23.01 -10.46 -11.72
C THR A 683 -23.60 -10.40 -13.12
N SER A 684 -24.20 -9.27 -13.46
CA SER A 684 -24.74 -8.98 -14.78
C SER A 684 -24.53 -7.51 -15.12
N ILE A 685 -24.45 -7.23 -16.42
CA ILE A 685 -24.27 -5.90 -16.99
C ILE A 685 -25.35 -5.72 -18.04
N GLU A 686 -26.21 -4.73 -17.86
CA GLU A 686 -27.30 -4.41 -18.79
C GLU A 686 -27.05 -3.06 -19.46
N SER A 687 -27.06 -3.03 -20.80
CA SER A 687 -26.91 -1.79 -21.56
C SER A 687 -28.25 -1.10 -21.79
N HIS A 688 -28.30 0.20 -21.57
CA HIS A 688 -29.41 1.09 -21.87
C HIS A 688 -29.00 2.18 -22.88
N PRO A 689 -29.96 2.82 -23.58
CA PRO A 689 -29.65 3.89 -24.53
C PRO A 689 -28.87 5.06 -23.93
N ASP A 690 -29.08 5.39 -22.66
CA ASP A 690 -28.41 6.51 -21.98
C ASP A 690 -27.30 6.08 -21.01
N GLY A 691 -26.88 4.81 -21.02
CA GLY A 691 -25.80 4.29 -20.16
C GLY A 691 -25.88 2.80 -19.84
N VAL A 692 -25.31 2.36 -18.73
CA VAL A 692 -25.21 0.92 -18.36
C VAL A 692 -25.52 0.70 -16.89
N ASP A 693 -26.12 -0.44 -16.58
CA ASP A 693 -26.44 -0.90 -15.22
C ASP A 693 -25.54 -2.07 -14.81
N PHE A 694 -24.88 -1.92 -13.66
CA PHE A 694 -24.03 -2.94 -13.04
C PHE A 694 -24.72 -3.55 -11.83
N PHE A 695 -24.92 -4.87 -11.84
CA PHE A 695 -25.57 -5.58 -10.73
C PHE A 695 -24.54 -6.27 -9.82
N PHE A 696 -24.71 -6.10 -8.51
CA PHE A 696 -23.84 -6.66 -7.47
C PHE A 696 -24.62 -7.45 -6.42
N THR A 697 -24.07 -8.59 -6.00
CA THR A 697 -24.57 -9.41 -4.88
C THR A 697 -24.33 -8.75 -3.53
N GLU A 698 -23.18 -8.09 -3.36
CA GLU A 698 -22.80 -7.39 -2.14
C GLU A 698 -22.78 -5.88 -2.33
N ARG A 699 -23.25 -5.14 -1.32
CA ARG A 699 -23.21 -3.67 -1.30
C ARG A 699 -21.79 -3.12 -1.34
N ASN A 700 -20.84 -3.79 -0.69
CA ASN A 700 -19.47 -3.31 -0.58
C ASN A 700 -18.77 -3.28 -1.94
N HIS A 701 -19.09 -4.21 -2.85
CA HIS A 701 -18.55 -4.21 -4.21
C HIS A 701 -19.11 -3.05 -5.03
N ALA A 702 -20.41 -2.76 -4.90
CA ALA A 702 -21.02 -1.60 -5.54
C ALA A 702 -20.42 -0.27 -5.05
N LEU A 703 -20.14 -0.12 -3.75
CA LEU A 703 -19.50 1.08 -3.21
C LEU A 703 -18.08 1.27 -3.77
N ARG A 704 -17.26 0.22 -3.80
CA ARG A 704 -15.91 0.30 -4.40
C ARG A 704 -15.95 0.67 -5.88
N PHE A 705 -16.95 0.18 -6.60
CA PHE A 705 -17.16 0.55 -8.00
C PHE A 705 -17.57 2.02 -8.14
N VAL A 706 -18.44 2.53 -7.27
CA VAL A 706 -18.81 3.95 -7.23
C VAL A 706 -17.61 4.84 -6.87
N ASP A 707 -16.77 4.42 -5.92
CA ASP A 707 -15.56 5.14 -5.53
C ASP A 707 -14.58 5.24 -6.72
N PHE A 708 -14.41 4.15 -7.48
CA PHE A 708 -13.64 4.13 -8.72
C PHE A 708 -14.20 5.08 -9.79
N LEU A 709 -15.52 5.13 -9.95
CA LEU A 709 -16.15 6.09 -10.86
C LEU A 709 -15.92 7.54 -10.42
N GLN A 710 -15.93 7.81 -9.11
CA GLN A 710 -15.74 9.16 -8.57
C GLN A 710 -14.29 9.65 -8.72
N GLU A 711 -13.32 8.73 -8.70
CA GLU A 711 -11.91 9.03 -8.98
C GLU A 711 -11.65 9.28 -10.47
N SER A 712 -12.40 8.62 -11.36
CA SER A 712 -12.16 8.68 -12.81
C SER A 712 -12.91 9.79 -13.54
N VAL A 713 -14.15 10.12 -13.15
CA VAL A 713 -15.02 11.07 -13.89
C VAL A 713 -15.86 11.94 -12.94
N PRO A 714 -16.11 13.24 -13.24
CA PRO A 714 -17.03 14.07 -12.47
C PRO A 714 -18.45 13.53 -12.52
N LEU A 715 -18.94 13.07 -11.37
CA LEU A 715 -20.25 12.46 -11.22
C LEU A 715 -21.06 13.07 -10.08
N LYS A 716 -22.38 12.89 -10.16
CA LYS A 716 -23.34 13.11 -9.08
C LYS A 716 -23.96 11.78 -8.66
N LEU A 717 -23.76 11.43 -7.39
CA LEU A 717 -24.28 10.20 -6.80
C LEU A 717 -25.62 10.44 -6.10
N LYS A 718 -26.63 9.62 -6.42
CA LYS A 718 -27.88 9.52 -5.66
C LYS A 718 -28.04 8.09 -5.15
N THR A 719 -28.32 7.92 -3.87
CA THR A 719 -28.51 6.60 -3.25
C THR A 719 -29.96 6.40 -2.86
N ALA A 720 -30.51 5.23 -3.18
CA ALA A 720 -31.85 4.81 -2.78
C ALA A 720 -31.79 3.42 -2.17
N LYS A 721 -32.65 3.14 -1.19
CA LYS A 721 -32.80 1.81 -0.57
C LYS A 721 -34.26 1.39 -0.60
N LYS A 722 -34.52 0.16 -1.02
CA LYS A 722 -35.85 -0.47 -1.01
C LYS A 722 -35.83 -1.64 -0.04
N LEU A 723 -36.68 -1.61 0.98
CA LEU A 723 -36.83 -2.75 1.91
C LEU A 723 -37.55 -3.89 1.18
N ILE A 724 -36.97 -5.09 1.22
CA ILE A 724 -37.61 -6.32 0.73
C ILE A 724 -38.31 -7.04 1.87
N SER A 725 -37.58 -7.29 2.96
CA SER A 725 -38.08 -8.03 4.11
C SER A 725 -37.44 -7.53 5.40
N ALA A 726 -38.19 -7.63 6.49
CA ALA A 726 -37.74 -7.33 7.84
C ALA A 726 -37.97 -8.57 8.71
N ASP A 727 -36.94 -9.02 9.42
CA ASP A 727 -37.07 -10.01 10.48
C ASP A 727 -37.09 -9.29 11.83
N ASN A 728 -38.28 -9.24 12.43
CA ASN A 728 -38.52 -8.55 13.69
C ASN A 728 -37.93 -9.29 14.89
N HIS A 729 -37.63 -10.59 14.77
CA HIS A 729 -37.05 -11.36 15.87
C HIS A 729 -35.54 -11.10 15.98
N SER A 730 -34.85 -11.00 14.85
CA SER A 730 -33.42 -10.70 14.78
C SER A 730 -33.10 -9.22 14.56
N ASN A 731 -34.12 -8.38 14.36
CA ASN A 731 -33.99 -6.96 13.97
C ASN A 731 -33.08 -6.79 12.74
N THR A 732 -33.17 -7.72 11.78
CA THR A 732 -32.41 -7.68 10.53
C THR A 732 -33.31 -7.32 9.35
N HIS A 733 -32.81 -6.45 8.49
CA HIS A 733 -33.56 -5.95 7.33
C HIS A 733 -32.81 -6.25 6.04
N ASN A 734 -33.49 -6.84 5.07
CA ASN A 734 -32.98 -7.06 3.73
C ASN A 734 -33.38 -5.88 2.83
N TYR A 735 -32.39 -5.10 2.42
CA TYR A 735 -32.56 -3.97 1.51
C TYR A 735 -31.96 -4.27 0.13
N LYS A 736 -32.60 -3.75 -0.92
CA LYS A 736 -31.93 -3.51 -2.21
C LYS A 736 -31.44 -2.07 -2.26
N PHE A 737 -30.22 -1.89 -2.72
CA PHE A 737 -29.59 -0.59 -2.89
C PHE A 737 -29.51 -0.22 -4.37
N THR A 738 -29.89 1.00 -4.69
CA THR A 738 -29.76 1.57 -6.02
C THR A 738 -28.87 2.80 -5.93
N TYR A 739 -27.78 2.79 -6.70
CA TYR A 739 -26.84 3.89 -6.84
C TYR A 739 -27.02 4.48 -8.23
N ALA A 740 -27.70 5.63 -8.31
CA ALA A 740 -27.85 6.35 -9.57
C ALA A 740 -26.68 7.32 -9.72
N VAL A 741 -25.83 7.05 -10.70
CA VAL A 741 -24.64 7.83 -11.05
C VAL A 741 -24.95 8.64 -12.30
N GLU A 742 -24.99 9.96 -12.15
CA GLU A 742 -25.22 10.90 -13.23
C GLU A 742 -23.89 11.57 -13.59
N LEU A 743 -23.38 11.29 -14.79
CA LEU A 743 -22.14 11.88 -15.32
C LEU A 743 -22.41 13.31 -15.82
N ALA A 744 -21.40 14.17 -15.75
CA ALA A 744 -21.51 15.53 -16.30
C ALA A 744 -21.80 15.48 -17.83
N PRO A 745 -22.82 16.20 -18.33
CA PRO A 745 -23.19 16.25 -19.75
C PRO A 745 -22.25 17.17 -20.56
N VAL A 746 -20.94 16.94 -20.45
CA VAL A 746 -19.88 17.68 -21.14
C VAL A 746 -18.81 16.68 -21.58
N CYS A 747 -18.40 16.76 -22.84
CA CYS A 747 -17.36 15.91 -23.41
C CYS A 747 -16.14 16.72 -23.84
N LYS A 748 -15.07 16.00 -24.20
CA LYS A 748 -13.89 16.58 -24.83
C LYS A 748 -14.27 17.29 -26.14
N ASP A 749 -13.67 18.45 -26.36
CA ASP A 749 -13.82 19.32 -27.54
C ASP A 749 -15.17 20.03 -27.69
N ASP A 750 -16.02 19.98 -26.66
CA ASP A 750 -17.29 20.72 -26.64
C ASP A 750 -17.08 22.22 -26.40
N LEU A 751 -17.95 23.04 -27.02
CA LEU A 751 -18.02 24.47 -26.75
C LEU A 751 -18.97 24.74 -25.60
N VAL A 752 -18.46 25.34 -24.52
CA VAL A 752 -19.22 25.59 -23.29
C VAL A 752 -19.28 27.09 -22.98
N VAL A 753 -20.42 27.51 -22.43
CA VAL A 753 -20.59 28.85 -21.86
C VAL A 753 -20.73 28.73 -20.35
N LEU A 754 -19.74 29.25 -19.63
CA LEU A 754 -19.68 29.24 -18.18
C LEU A 754 -20.59 30.32 -17.59
N PRO A 755 -21.29 30.04 -16.47
CA PRO A 755 -22.00 31.06 -15.73
C PRO A 755 -21.02 32.12 -15.18
N MET A 756 -21.42 33.40 -15.21
CA MET A 756 -20.60 34.52 -14.74
C MET A 756 -20.04 34.37 -13.32
N LYS A 757 -20.82 33.78 -12.41
CA LYS A 757 -20.38 33.50 -11.04
C LYS A 757 -19.22 32.51 -11.01
N LEU A 758 -19.29 31.47 -11.85
CA LEU A 758 -18.25 30.45 -11.95
C LEU A 758 -16.99 31.02 -12.63
N ALA A 759 -17.16 31.76 -13.71
CA ALA A 759 -16.06 32.41 -14.44
C ALA A 759 -15.22 33.34 -13.54
N ARG A 760 -15.86 34.15 -12.69
CA ARG A 760 -15.17 35.02 -11.71
C ARG A 760 -14.36 34.23 -10.70
N VAL A 761 -14.92 33.15 -10.15
CA VAL A 761 -14.25 32.27 -9.19
C VAL A 761 -13.03 31.58 -9.81
N LEU A 762 -13.11 31.23 -11.10
CA LEU A 762 -12.04 30.56 -11.85
C LEU A 762 -10.94 31.54 -12.34
N GLY A 763 -10.68 32.60 -11.59
CA GLY A 763 -9.65 33.58 -11.93
C GLY A 763 -10.07 34.53 -13.04
N ASN A 764 -11.37 34.87 -13.09
CA ASN A 764 -11.98 35.76 -14.07
C ASN A 764 -11.70 35.35 -15.52
N ILE A 765 -11.79 34.04 -15.79
CA ILE A 765 -11.74 33.49 -17.14
C ILE A 765 -12.92 34.01 -17.97
N SER A 766 -12.78 34.07 -19.30
CA SER A 766 -13.91 34.40 -20.15
C SER A 766 -15.03 33.36 -20.03
N CYS A 767 -16.28 33.76 -20.32
CA CYS A 767 -17.41 32.83 -20.22
C CYS A 767 -17.43 31.81 -21.35
N LEU A 768 -16.78 32.08 -22.49
CA LEU A 768 -16.74 31.17 -23.62
C LEU A 768 -15.47 30.33 -23.55
N CYS A 769 -15.61 29.03 -23.34
CA CYS A 769 -14.47 28.12 -23.21
C CYS A 769 -14.67 26.85 -24.05
N LEU A 770 -13.56 26.20 -24.37
CA LEU A 770 -13.50 24.86 -24.93
C LEU A 770 -13.12 23.86 -23.84
N VAL A 771 -13.65 22.66 -23.92
CA VAL A 771 -13.31 21.57 -23.00
C VAL A 771 -12.13 20.81 -23.56
N GLN A 772 -10.97 20.87 -22.89
CA GLN A 772 -9.75 20.24 -23.37
C GLN A 772 -9.69 18.75 -22.99
N SER A 773 -10.04 18.42 -21.73
CA SER A 773 -10.08 17.05 -21.25
C SER A 773 -11.04 16.91 -20.07
N VAL A 774 -11.59 15.70 -19.93
CA VAL A 774 -12.49 15.32 -18.84
C VAL A 774 -11.81 14.18 -18.09
N THR A 775 -11.32 14.47 -16.89
CA THR A 775 -10.71 13.51 -15.96
C THR A 775 -11.58 13.45 -14.70
N SER A 776 -11.03 13.41 -13.49
CA SER A 776 -11.79 13.64 -12.24
C SER A 776 -12.41 15.04 -12.18
N SER A 777 -11.78 16.00 -12.86
CA SER A 777 -12.20 17.38 -13.04
C SER A 777 -12.36 17.71 -14.53
N ILE A 778 -13.17 18.73 -14.83
CA ILE A 778 -13.32 19.23 -16.21
C ILE A 778 -12.26 20.31 -16.44
N HIS A 779 -11.37 20.11 -17.40
CA HIS A 779 -10.38 21.10 -17.80
C HIS A 779 -10.90 21.92 -18.98
N VAL A 780 -10.99 23.24 -18.79
CA VAL A 780 -11.45 24.18 -19.80
C VAL A 780 -10.34 25.14 -20.20
N ILE A 781 -10.32 25.51 -21.47
CA ILE A 781 -9.39 26.47 -22.06
C ILE A 781 -10.16 27.59 -22.75
N ASP A 782 -9.73 28.83 -22.54
CA ASP A 782 -10.17 29.96 -23.35
C ASP A 782 -9.36 30.02 -24.66
N PRO A 783 -9.99 29.90 -25.83
CA PRO A 783 -9.29 29.91 -27.12
C PRO A 783 -8.60 31.25 -27.44
N PHE A 784 -9.05 32.37 -26.86
CA PHE A 784 -8.56 33.72 -27.17
C PHE A 784 -7.46 34.19 -26.23
N THR A 785 -7.51 33.77 -24.96
CA THR A 785 -6.53 34.19 -23.94
C THR A 785 -5.57 33.07 -23.53
N THR A 786 -5.83 31.83 -23.94
CA THR A 786 -5.10 30.61 -23.52
C THR A 786 -5.11 30.38 -22.01
N GLN A 787 -6.01 31.02 -21.28
CA GLN A 787 -6.21 30.75 -19.86
C GLN A 787 -6.86 29.38 -19.67
N MET A 788 -6.27 28.56 -18.80
CA MET A 788 -6.80 27.25 -18.43
C MET A 788 -7.45 27.34 -17.05
N ALA A 789 -8.57 26.65 -16.86
CA ALA A 789 -9.24 26.49 -15.58
C ALA A 789 -9.68 25.05 -15.34
N GLU A 790 -9.75 24.67 -14.07
CA GLU A 790 -10.13 23.34 -13.62
C GLU A 790 -11.42 23.45 -12.82
N ILE A 791 -12.41 22.64 -13.20
CA ILE A 791 -13.74 22.63 -12.60
C ILE A 791 -13.97 21.26 -11.94
N ASP A 792 -13.95 21.27 -10.61
CA ASP A 792 -14.29 20.09 -9.80
C ASP A 792 -15.77 19.70 -9.95
N SER A 793 -16.07 18.43 -9.71
CA SER A 793 -17.46 17.91 -9.73
C SER A 793 -18.40 18.74 -8.85
N GLU A 794 -18.01 19.09 -7.63
CA GLU A 794 -18.85 19.90 -6.74
C GLU A 794 -19.14 21.30 -7.30
N LYS A 795 -18.13 21.95 -7.89
CA LYS A 795 -18.27 23.29 -8.47
C LYS A 795 -19.20 23.24 -9.68
N TYR A 796 -19.08 22.20 -10.51
CA TYR A 796 -19.96 21.95 -11.64
C TYR A 796 -21.41 21.76 -11.21
N TRP A 797 -21.70 20.89 -10.25
CA TRP A 797 -23.09 20.61 -9.85
C TRP A 797 -23.78 21.73 -9.06
N ARG A 798 -23.01 22.65 -8.46
CA ARG A 798 -23.55 23.89 -7.86
C ARG A 798 -24.01 24.88 -8.93
N ASN A 799 -23.26 24.97 -10.04
CA ASN A 799 -23.55 25.85 -11.17
C ASN A 799 -23.53 25.04 -12.48
N PRO A 800 -24.54 24.17 -12.72
CA PRO A 800 -24.53 23.28 -13.86
C PRO A 800 -24.65 24.07 -15.17
N PHE A 801 -23.83 23.70 -16.14
CA PHE A 801 -23.88 24.22 -17.51
C PHE A 801 -23.83 23.07 -18.51
N ARG A 802 -24.39 23.27 -19.70
CA ARG A 802 -24.40 22.28 -20.79
C ARG A 802 -23.51 22.74 -21.94
N ALA A 803 -23.10 21.81 -22.80
CA ALA A 803 -22.46 22.14 -24.06
C ALA A 803 -23.43 22.96 -24.93
N VAL A 804 -22.94 24.08 -25.49
CA VAL A 804 -23.68 24.92 -26.43
C VAL A 804 -23.67 24.26 -27.82
N ARG A 805 -22.51 23.71 -28.19
CA ARG A 805 -22.34 22.87 -29.38
C ARG A 805 -21.50 21.67 -29.03
N SER A 806 -21.97 20.51 -29.48
CA SER A 806 -21.25 19.25 -29.41
C SER A 806 -20.41 19.06 -30.68
N ILE A 807 -19.46 18.15 -30.62
CA ILE A 807 -18.52 17.85 -31.72
C ILE A 807 -19.17 17.56 -33.07
N LYS A 808 -20.41 17.04 -33.10
CA LYS A 808 -21.16 16.75 -34.34
C LYS A 808 -21.41 18.00 -35.20
N ALA A 809 -21.38 19.19 -34.59
CA ALA A 809 -21.61 20.46 -35.27
C ALA A 809 -20.32 21.15 -35.76
N MET A 810 -19.15 20.53 -35.62
CA MET A 810 -17.90 21.10 -36.12
C MET A 810 -17.87 21.13 -37.65
N ALA A 811 -17.34 22.22 -38.20
CA ALA A 811 -17.03 22.38 -39.61
C ALA A 811 -15.52 22.33 -39.85
N ASP A 812 -15.15 21.98 -41.07
CA ASP A 812 -13.76 21.90 -41.51
C ASP A 812 -13.33 23.27 -42.11
N PHE A 813 -12.16 23.76 -41.71
CA PHE A 813 -11.59 25.05 -42.09
C PHE A 813 -10.15 24.87 -42.60
N THR A 814 -9.79 25.63 -43.63
CA THR A 814 -8.42 25.70 -44.14
C THR A 814 -7.75 26.99 -43.66
N VAL A 815 -6.54 26.89 -43.13
CA VAL A 815 -5.76 28.03 -42.63
C VAL A 815 -5.04 28.71 -43.79
N LEU A 816 -5.30 30.01 -44.00
CA LEU A 816 -4.65 30.83 -45.02
C LEU A 816 -3.42 31.59 -44.51
N ASP A 817 -3.51 32.11 -43.29
CA ASP A 817 -2.41 32.86 -42.67
C ASP A 817 -2.39 32.61 -41.16
N SER A 818 -1.18 32.63 -40.56
CA SER A 818 -0.97 32.39 -39.14
C SER A 818 0.06 33.38 -38.58
N ASN A 819 -0.40 34.36 -37.81
CA ASN A 819 0.43 35.39 -37.20
C ASN A 819 0.51 35.18 -35.68
N PRO A 820 1.69 34.87 -35.10
CA PRO A 820 1.80 34.63 -33.67
C PRO A 820 1.56 35.91 -32.86
N MET A 821 0.68 35.83 -31.86
CA MET A 821 0.39 36.96 -30.96
C MET A 821 1.16 36.85 -29.65
N ALA A 822 1.53 38.00 -29.09
CA ALA A 822 2.01 38.05 -27.71
C ALA A 822 0.82 37.83 -26.77
N ILE A 823 1.02 36.99 -25.75
CA ILE A 823 -0.01 36.73 -24.75
C ILE A 823 -0.25 38.03 -23.96
N PRO A 824 -1.48 38.54 -23.89
CA PRO A 824 -1.76 39.77 -23.17
C PRO A 824 -1.53 39.54 -21.66
N SER A 825 -0.46 40.14 -21.11
CA SER A 825 -0.18 40.18 -19.66
C SER A 825 -1.17 41.06 -18.86
N GLY A 826 -2.28 41.46 -19.47
CA GLY A 826 -3.27 42.38 -18.91
C GLY A 826 -4.20 41.70 -17.92
N GLY A 827 -3.67 41.25 -16.78
CA GLY A 827 -4.47 40.64 -15.72
C GLY A 827 -3.71 40.33 -14.41
N GLY A 828 -2.44 40.71 -14.29
CA GLY A 828 -1.68 40.58 -13.03
C GLY A 828 -1.32 39.14 -12.60
N ARG A 829 -1.71 38.11 -13.36
CA ARG A 829 -1.29 36.71 -13.12
C ARG A 829 -0.50 36.17 -14.30
N ALA A 830 0.58 35.44 -13.99
CA ALA A 830 1.37 34.73 -14.97
C ALA A 830 0.53 33.59 -15.57
N ILE A 831 0.18 33.71 -16.84
CA ILE A 831 -0.50 32.65 -17.60
C ILE A 831 0.49 31.50 -17.75
N ARG A 832 0.11 30.29 -17.31
CA ARG A 832 0.90 29.07 -17.53
C ARG A 832 0.84 28.70 -19.00
N VAL A 833 1.79 29.18 -19.78
CA VAL A 833 1.94 28.78 -21.18
C VAL A 833 2.54 27.38 -21.20
N THR A 834 1.77 26.40 -21.63
CA THR A 834 2.31 25.06 -21.89
C THR A 834 3.16 25.11 -23.16
N ARG A 835 4.13 24.19 -23.31
CA ARG A 835 4.90 24.09 -24.55
C ARG A 835 4.02 23.78 -25.78
N LYS A 836 2.78 23.32 -25.60
CA LYS A 836 1.87 22.89 -26.68
C LYS A 836 0.98 23.99 -27.24
N THR A 837 0.70 25.04 -26.46
CA THR A 837 -0.28 26.07 -26.82
C THR A 837 0.40 27.42 -27.00
N ARG A 838 0.23 28.03 -28.18
CA ARG A 838 0.69 29.40 -28.47
C ARG A 838 -0.46 30.15 -29.11
N LEU A 839 -0.72 31.36 -28.63
CA LEU A 839 -1.74 32.21 -29.23
C LEU A 839 -1.28 32.72 -30.60
N ALA A 840 -2.10 32.52 -31.62
CA ALA A 840 -1.91 33.07 -32.96
C ALA A 840 -3.22 33.65 -33.49
N ASP A 841 -3.10 34.76 -34.21
CA ASP A 841 -4.16 35.32 -35.04
C ASP A 841 -4.16 34.57 -36.36
N MET A 842 -5.28 33.96 -36.72
CA MET A 842 -5.39 33.07 -37.87
C MET A 842 -6.45 33.59 -38.83
N GLU A 843 -6.12 33.59 -40.12
CA GLU A 843 -7.07 33.83 -41.20
C GLU A 843 -7.50 32.48 -41.77
N VAL A 844 -8.79 32.16 -41.68
CA VAL A 844 -9.34 30.85 -42.05
C VAL A 844 -10.52 30.99 -43.01
N VAL A 845 -10.71 29.96 -43.83
CA VAL A 845 -11.83 29.82 -44.77
C VAL A 845 -12.48 28.47 -44.55
N ARG A 846 -13.80 28.37 -44.72
CA ARG A 846 -14.51 27.09 -44.67
C ARG A 846 -14.10 26.23 -45.87
N ASP A 847 -13.85 24.95 -45.66
CA ASP A 847 -13.47 24.04 -46.77
C ASP A 847 -14.54 23.97 -47.86
N ALA A 848 -15.81 24.12 -47.48
CA ALA A 848 -16.94 24.17 -48.42
C ALA A 848 -16.97 25.45 -49.29
N ASP A 849 -16.41 26.55 -48.80
CA ASP A 849 -16.36 27.84 -49.51
C ASP A 849 -15.05 28.01 -50.29
N PHE A 850 -14.03 27.21 -49.98
CA PHE A 850 -12.71 27.30 -50.57
C PHE A 850 -12.77 27.05 -52.10
N GLY A 851 -12.46 28.09 -52.88
CA GLY A 851 -12.49 28.05 -54.35
C GLY A 851 -13.84 28.42 -54.98
N VAL A 852 -14.89 28.66 -54.17
CA VAL A 852 -16.21 29.10 -54.65
C VAL A 852 -16.51 30.53 -54.19
N ASN A 853 -16.22 30.86 -52.92
CA ASN A 853 -16.50 32.15 -52.29
C ASN A 853 -15.23 32.72 -51.62
N ASP A 854 -15.06 34.05 -51.65
CA ASP A 854 -13.93 34.77 -51.02
C ASP A 854 -14.18 35.17 -49.55
N THR A 855 -15.11 34.51 -48.84
CA THR A 855 -15.40 34.83 -47.44
C THR A 855 -14.30 34.32 -46.51
N ARG A 856 -13.61 35.22 -45.82
CA ARG A 856 -12.52 34.91 -44.90
C ARG A 856 -12.88 35.31 -43.47
N PHE A 857 -12.51 34.49 -42.51
CA PHE A 857 -12.70 34.74 -41.09
C PHE A 857 -11.36 34.97 -40.42
N ARG A 858 -11.29 35.97 -39.54
CA ARG A 858 -10.10 36.25 -38.75
C ARG A 858 -10.38 35.95 -37.29
N THR A 859 -9.60 35.04 -36.70
CA THR A 859 -9.84 34.55 -35.35
C THR A 859 -8.54 34.26 -34.62
N ALA A 860 -8.46 34.67 -33.35
CA ALA A 860 -7.35 34.25 -32.49
C ALA A 860 -7.60 32.82 -31.97
N SER A 861 -6.55 32.01 -31.97
CA SER A 861 -6.59 30.59 -31.62
C SER A 861 -5.41 30.18 -30.74
N HIS A 862 -5.68 29.24 -29.84
CA HIS A 862 -4.69 28.61 -28.96
C HIS A 862 -3.78 27.59 -29.68
N LEU A 863 -4.11 27.25 -30.93
CA LEU A 863 -3.43 26.25 -31.76
C LEU A 863 -2.26 26.79 -32.61
N GLY A 864 -1.75 27.98 -32.30
CA GLY A 864 -0.76 28.68 -33.11
C GLY A 864 0.61 28.02 -33.25
N MET A 865 0.89 26.97 -32.48
CA MET A 865 2.10 26.15 -32.67
C MET A 865 1.84 24.89 -33.52
N LEU A 866 0.59 24.43 -33.57
CA LEU A 866 0.21 23.17 -34.22
C LEU A 866 -0.22 23.39 -35.68
N LEU A 867 -0.87 24.52 -35.95
CA LEU A 867 -1.41 24.86 -37.25
C LEU A 867 -0.42 25.72 -38.05
N HIS A 868 -0.11 25.28 -39.26
CA HIS A 868 0.62 26.00 -40.28
C HIS A 868 -0.32 26.43 -41.41
N VAL A 869 0.17 27.33 -42.26
CA VAL A 869 -0.55 27.78 -43.46
C VAL A 869 -0.75 26.59 -44.39
N GLY A 870 -1.97 26.40 -44.87
CA GLY A 870 -2.38 25.28 -45.71
C GLY A 870 -2.90 24.05 -44.95
N ASP A 871 -2.81 24.04 -43.61
CA ASP A 871 -3.39 22.96 -42.81
C ASP A 871 -4.93 23.08 -42.72
N SER A 872 -5.59 21.92 -42.62
CA SER A 872 -7.00 21.82 -42.27
C SER A 872 -7.19 21.74 -40.75
N ALA A 873 -8.17 22.47 -40.21
CA ALA A 873 -8.55 22.51 -38.81
C ALA A 873 -10.07 22.33 -38.66
N ARG A 874 -10.50 21.74 -37.55
CA ARG A 874 -11.91 21.68 -37.17
C ARG A 874 -12.25 22.79 -36.18
N GLY A 875 -13.40 23.41 -36.41
CA GLY A 875 -13.88 24.50 -35.57
C GLY A 875 -15.39 24.63 -35.56
N TYR A 876 -15.90 25.47 -34.67
CA TYR A 876 -17.29 25.86 -34.63
C TYR A 876 -17.49 27.15 -35.43
N ASP A 877 -18.37 27.09 -36.44
CA ASP A 877 -18.90 28.27 -37.10
C ASP A 877 -20.09 28.80 -36.30
N LEU A 878 -19.93 29.96 -35.67
CA LEU A 878 -20.97 30.57 -34.86
C LEU A 878 -21.84 31.53 -35.67
N THR A 879 -21.43 31.90 -36.90
CA THR A 879 -22.17 32.82 -37.77
C THR A 879 -23.45 32.20 -38.32
N SER A 880 -23.41 30.90 -38.62
CA SER A 880 -24.53 30.12 -39.14
C SER A 880 -25.34 29.42 -38.05
N ALA A 881 -24.86 29.45 -36.81
CA ALA A 881 -25.45 28.72 -35.70
C ALA A 881 -26.57 29.50 -35.01
N VAL A 882 -27.73 28.86 -34.87
CA VAL A 882 -28.86 29.38 -34.06
C VAL A 882 -28.71 28.91 -32.62
N PHE A 883 -28.74 29.85 -31.67
CA PHE A 883 -28.63 29.56 -30.24
C PHE A 883 -29.92 29.93 -29.51
N ASN A 884 -30.15 29.28 -28.36
CA ASN A 884 -31.20 29.69 -27.44
C ASN A 884 -30.71 30.84 -26.55
N ASP A 885 -31.56 31.84 -26.31
CA ASP A 885 -31.22 33.01 -25.49
C ASP A 885 -30.75 32.65 -24.07
N ALA A 886 -31.26 31.56 -23.50
CA ALA A 886 -30.89 31.09 -22.16
C ALA A 886 -29.42 30.63 -22.06
N ASP A 887 -28.86 30.07 -23.14
CA ASP A 887 -27.48 29.59 -23.19
C ASP A 887 -26.48 30.74 -23.39
N LEU A 888 -26.93 31.81 -24.03
CA LEU A 888 -26.13 33.01 -24.30
C LEU A 888 -26.25 34.09 -23.22
N ALA A 889 -27.24 34.01 -22.32
CA ALA A 889 -27.47 34.98 -21.27
C ALA A 889 -26.21 35.29 -20.42
N PRO A 890 -25.37 34.31 -20.02
CA PRO A 890 -24.12 34.60 -19.29
C PRO A 890 -23.12 35.41 -20.11
N LEU A 891 -23.07 35.19 -21.42
CA LEU A 891 -22.15 35.86 -22.33
C LEU A 891 -22.56 37.31 -22.58
N VAL A 892 -23.87 37.56 -22.77
CA VAL A 892 -24.41 38.93 -22.88
C VAL A 892 -24.20 39.72 -21.58
N GLN A 893 -24.38 39.07 -20.41
CA GLN A 893 -24.12 39.68 -19.11
C GLN A 893 -22.64 40.02 -18.89
N ALA A 894 -21.73 39.31 -19.55
CA ALA A 894 -20.30 39.60 -19.53
C ALA A 894 -19.91 40.78 -20.44
N GLY A 895 -20.81 41.23 -21.33
CA GLY A 895 -20.53 42.28 -22.31
C GLY A 895 -19.59 41.85 -23.43
N LEU A 896 -19.39 40.54 -23.63
CA LEU A 896 -18.62 40.01 -24.75
C LEU A 896 -19.50 39.82 -25.98
N THR A 897 -18.97 40.18 -27.15
CA THR A 897 -19.56 39.82 -28.45
C THR A 897 -19.20 38.38 -28.79
N LEU A 898 -20.13 37.64 -29.41
CA LEU A 898 -19.84 36.31 -29.90
C LEU A 898 -18.78 36.38 -31.02
N PRO A 899 -17.75 35.52 -30.98
CA PRO A 899 -16.79 35.40 -32.07
C PRO A 899 -17.43 34.70 -33.27
N ASP A 900 -16.90 34.95 -34.47
CA ASP A 900 -17.45 34.36 -35.70
C ASP A 900 -17.09 32.87 -35.83
N VAL A 901 -15.83 32.52 -35.57
CA VAL A 901 -15.31 31.15 -35.66
C VAL A 901 -14.46 30.82 -34.43
N VAL A 902 -14.50 29.57 -33.97
CA VAL A 902 -13.64 29.06 -32.89
C VAL A 902 -12.98 27.77 -33.36
N LEU A 903 -11.64 27.77 -33.48
CA LEU A 903 -10.87 26.59 -33.86
C LEU A 903 -10.62 25.69 -32.64
N VAL A 904 -10.76 24.38 -32.82
CA VAL A 904 -10.72 23.39 -31.73
C VAL A 904 -9.56 22.41 -31.89
N LYS A 905 -9.45 21.73 -33.03
CA LYS A 905 -8.37 20.76 -33.29
C LYS A 905 -7.87 20.80 -34.73
N LYS A 906 -6.62 20.40 -34.97
CA LYS A 906 -6.08 20.17 -36.32
C LYS A 906 -6.69 18.89 -36.90
N MET A 907 -6.99 18.87 -38.19
CA MET A 907 -7.36 17.66 -38.91
C MET A 907 -6.18 17.21 -39.75
N PHE A 908 -5.85 15.93 -39.70
CA PHE A 908 -4.83 15.34 -40.56
C PHE A 908 -5.47 14.82 -41.86
N PRO A 909 -4.78 14.92 -43.01
CA PRO A 909 -5.35 14.52 -44.30
C PRO A 909 -5.71 13.02 -44.38
N ARG A 910 -6.88 12.75 -44.99
CA ARG A 910 -7.60 11.45 -44.95
C ARG A 910 -6.89 10.23 -45.56
N ARG A 911 -5.68 10.34 -46.14
CA ARG A 911 -4.92 9.16 -46.61
C ARG A 911 -4.55 8.23 -45.45
N ILE A 912 -4.38 8.78 -44.25
CA ILE A 912 -4.10 8.04 -43.01
C ILE A 912 -5.32 7.21 -42.56
N GLN A 913 -6.55 7.69 -42.79
CA GLN A 913 -7.81 7.03 -42.36
C GLN A 913 -8.21 5.79 -43.17
N LYS A 914 -7.59 5.54 -44.34
CA LYS A 914 -7.88 4.34 -45.17
C LYS A 914 -6.98 3.15 -44.86
N ARG A 915 -6.00 3.27 -43.94
CA ARG A 915 -5.25 2.12 -43.46
C ARG A 915 -6.20 1.29 -42.59
N ALA A 916 -6.48 0.05 -43.00
CA ALA A 916 -7.26 -0.85 -42.18
C ALA A 916 -6.54 -1.04 -40.83
N ARG A 917 -7.16 -0.60 -39.72
CA ARG A 917 -6.58 -0.68 -38.38
C ARG A 917 -6.14 -2.11 -38.07
N ASN A 918 -4.87 -2.29 -37.71
CA ASN A 918 -4.24 -3.55 -37.30
C ASN A 918 -4.40 -3.83 -35.80
N TRP A 919 -5.16 -3.00 -35.10
CA TRP A 919 -5.45 -3.10 -33.68
C TRP A 919 -6.95 -2.99 -33.42
N LYS A 920 -7.37 -3.49 -32.25
CA LYS A 920 -8.75 -3.49 -31.76
C LYS A 920 -8.79 -3.15 -30.26
N LEU A 921 -9.92 -2.62 -29.80
CA LEU A 921 -10.22 -2.47 -28.38
C LEU A 921 -11.03 -3.66 -27.90
N LYS A 922 -10.84 -4.05 -26.63
CA LYS A 922 -11.72 -5.03 -25.98
C LYS A 922 -13.04 -4.36 -25.65
N LYS A 923 -14.13 -5.11 -25.84
CA LYS A 923 -15.46 -4.75 -25.34
C LYS A 923 -15.75 -5.60 -24.12
N MET A 924 -16.55 -5.08 -23.19
CA MET A 924 -16.99 -5.85 -22.04
C MET A 924 -17.81 -7.07 -22.49
N GLU A 925 -17.43 -8.27 -22.05
CA GLU A 925 -18.15 -9.50 -22.37
C GLU A 925 -19.42 -9.64 -21.51
N GLY A 926 -20.47 -10.25 -22.07
CA GLY A 926 -21.71 -10.54 -21.31
C GLY A 926 -22.66 -9.36 -21.11
N VAL A 927 -22.55 -8.29 -21.90
CA VAL A 927 -23.50 -7.17 -21.87
C VAL A 927 -24.83 -7.60 -22.50
N GLU A 928 -25.87 -7.73 -21.68
CA GLU A 928 -27.23 -8.00 -22.16
C GLU A 928 -27.89 -6.69 -22.58
N GLN A 929 -28.43 -6.66 -23.82
CA GLN A 929 -29.15 -5.49 -24.30
C GLN A 929 -30.55 -5.44 -23.67
N ALA A 930 -30.81 -4.39 -22.89
CA ALA A 930 -32.12 -4.17 -22.29
C ALA A 930 -33.13 -3.65 -23.33
N GLY A 931 -33.70 -4.58 -24.12
CA GLY A 931 -34.82 -4.34 -25.03
C GLY A 931 -34.46 -4.10 -26.50
N PRO A 932 -35.48 -3.99 -27.39
CA PRO A 932 -35.27 -3.84 -28.83
C PRO A 932 -34.83 -2.42 -29.18
N VAL A 933 -33.58 -2.27 -29.63
CA VAL A 933 -33.01 -0.99 -30.12
C VAL A 933 -33.39 -0.77 -31.59
N ARG A 934 -33.69 0.48 -31.97
CA ARG A 934 -33.97 0.84 -33.37
C ARG A 934 -32.67 0.79 -34.17
N LYS A 935 -32.73 0.25 -35.40
CA LYS A 935 -31.56 0.17 -36.31
C LYS A 935 -30.87 1.53 -36.55
N ALA A 936 -31.63 2.63 -36.54
CA ALA A 936 -31.09 3.97 -36.71
C ALA A 936 -30.20 4.43 -35.54
N ASP A 937 -30.45 3.94 -34.32
CA ASP A 937 -29.68 4.32 -33.13
C ASP A 937 -28.38 3.52 -33.05
N LEU A 938 -28.41 2.24 -33.46
CA LEU A 938 -27.20 1.41 -33.61
C LEU A 938 -26.21 2.00 -34.63
N SER A 939 -26.70 2.45 -35.79
CA SER A 939 -25.85 3.06 -36.82
C SER A 939 -25.19 4.36 -36.33
N LYS A 940 -25.87 5.13 -35.47
CA LYS A 940 -25.29 6.33 -34.86
C LYS A 940 -24.22 5.98 -33.82
N GLU A 941 -24.46 4.94 -33.01
CA GLU A 941 -23.47 4.45 -32.04
C GLU A 941 -22.22 3.92 -32.74
N GLU A 942 -22.36 3.24 -33.88
CA GLU A 942 -21.24 2.80 -34.71
C GLU A 942 -20.42 3.98 -35.24
N GLN A 943 -21.09 5.04 -35.75
CA GLN A 943 -20.40 6.26 -36.20
C GLN A 943 -19.68 6.98 -35.05
N ASP A 944 -20.31 7.08 -33.87
CA ASP A 944 -19.70 7.70 -32.69
C ASP A 944 -18.50 6.88 -32.19
N TYR A 945 -18.54 5.55 -32.34
CA TYR A 945 -17.45 4.65 -32.00
C TYR A 945 -16.28 4.75 -32.99
N GLU A 946 -16.55 4.84 -34.29
CA GLU A 946 -15.52 5.05 -35.31
C GLU A 946 -14.75 6.37 -35.09
N GLN A 947 -15.48 7.44 -34.78
CA GLN A 947 -14.86 8.73 -34.45
C GLN A 947 -14.01 8.67 -33.18
N PHE A 948 -14.42 7.89 -32.18
CA PHE A 948 -13.62 7.69 -30.97
C PHE A 948 -12.32 6.95 -31.27
N LEU A 949 -12.34 5.99 -32.20
CA LEU A 949 -11.14 5.31 -32.65
C LEU A 949 -10.22 6.24 -33.46
N ASP A 950 -10.77 7.16 -34.26
CA ASP A 950 -9.98 8.20 -34.94
C ASP A 950 -9.27 9.11 -33.91
N ASP A 951 -10.00 9.56 -32.89
CA ASP A 951 -9.42 10.39 -31.83
C ASP A 951 -8.29 9.66 -31.06
N LEU A 952 -8.38 8.33 -30.90
CA LEU A 952 -7.29 7.54 -30.31
C LEU A 952 -6.04 7.50 -31.19
N GLU A 953 -6.16 7.50 -32.52
CA GLU A 953 -4.99 7.57 -33.40
C GLU A 953 -4.29 8.93 -33.25
N GLU A 954 -5.09 10.00 -33.28
CA GLU A 954 -4.62 11.39 -33.22
C GLU A 954 -4.01 11.75 -31.85
N ASP A 955 -4.64 11.35 -30.74
CA ASP A 955 -4.29 11.83 -29.39
C ASP A 955 -3.41 10.86 -28.59
N LYS A 956 -2.11 11.17 -28.50
CA LYS A 956 -1.17 10.40 -27.66
C LYS A 956 -1.53 10.39 -26.16
N GLU A 957 -2.13 11.46 -25.65
CA GLU A 957 -2.53 11.52 -24.23
C GLU A 957 -3.67 10.52 -23.93
N LEU A 958 -4.67 10.46 -24.80
CA LEU A 958 -5.80 9.53 -24.68
C LEU A 958 -5.34 8.08 -24.79
N ARG A 959 -4.37 7.81 -25.68
CA ARG A 959 -3.73 6.48 -25.83
C ARG A 959 -3.02 6.00 -24.59
N SER A 960 -2.33 6.87 -23.85
CA SER A 960 -1.58 6.42 -22.67
C SER A 960 -2.49 5.80 -21.58
N HIS A 961 -3.74 6.23 -21.53
CA HIS A 961 -4.72 5.73 -20.58
C HIS A 961 -5.42 4.44 -21.03
N ILE A 962 -5.33 4.05 -22.30
CA ILE A 962 -6.07 2.91 -22.88
C ILE A 962 -5.12 1.80 -23.33
N ASP A 963 -5.55 0.56 -23.19
CA ASP A 963 -4.78 -0.61 -23.64
C ASP A 963 -5.25 -1.04 -25.04
N LEU A 964 -4.33 -1.09 -25.99
CA LEU A 964 -4.59 -1.43 -27.40
C LEU A 964 -4.15 -2.87 -27.67
N TYR A 965 -4.98 -3.64 -28.39
CA TYR A 965 -4.69 -5.05 -28.69
C TYR A 965 -4.48 -5.27 -30.18
N LYS A 966 -3.61 -6.20 -30.56
CA LYS A 966 -3.43 -6.59 -31.97
C LYS A 966 -4.67 -7.31 -32.50
N ASP A 967 -5.04 -7.02 -33.75
CA ASP A 967 -6.13 -7.70 -34.45
C ASP A 967 -5.55 -8.79 -35.37
N GLU A 968 -5.44 -10.02 -34.82
CA GLU A 968 -4.89 -11.18 -35.54
C GLU A 968 -5.65 -11.50 -36.84
N THR A 969 -6.96 -11.18 -36.89
CA THR A 969 -7.82 -11.48 -38.05
C THR A 969 -7.43 -10.69 -39.30
N LYS A 970 -6.80 -9.53 -39.13
CA LYS A 970 -6.35 -8.66 -40.22
C LYS A 970 -4.87 -8.83 -40.53
N LEU A 971 -4.05 -9.17 -39.53
CA LEU A 971 -2.64 -9.52 -39.72
C LEU A 971 -2.47 -10.72 -40.68
N GLY A 972 -3.39 -11.71 -40.63
CA GLY A 972 -3.38 -12.86 -41.54
C GLY A 972 -3.87 -12.59 -42.98
N LYS A 973 -4.52 -11.45 -43.25
CA LYS A 973 -5.04 -11.09 -44.59
C LYS A 973 -4.17 -10.08 -45.33
N ALA A 974 -3.13 -9.55 -44.70
CA ALA A 974 -2.15 -8.68 -45.33
C ALA A 974 -1.15 -9.51 -46.17
N VAL A 975 -1.64 -10.11 -47.27
CA VAL A 975 -0.77 -10.52 -48.39
C VAL A 975 -0.33 -9.24 -49.11
N PRO A 976 0.97 -9.02 -49.36
CA PRO A 976 1.46 -7.80 -49.97
C PRO A 976 1.11 -7.81 -51.46
N GLN A 977 0.04 -7.08 -51.83
CA GLN A 977 -0.24 -6.77 -53.22
C GLN A 977 -0.67 -5.31 -53.34
N ALA A 978 0.34 -4.44 -53.32
CA ALA A 978 0.28 -3.09 -53.86
C ALA A 978 1.72 -2.63 -54.18
N GLU A 979 2.33 -3.27 -55.18
CA GLU A 979 3.34 -2.60 -56.00
C GLU A 979 2.60 -1.71 -57.01
N GLY A 980 2.83 -0.41 -56.95
CA GLY A 980 2.26 0.57 -57.86
C GLY A 980 2.50 1.99 -57.35
N ASP A 981 3.55 2.61 -57.91
CA ASP A 981 3.94 4.02 -57.88
C ASP A 981 2.92 5.03 -57.31
N ASP A 982 3.35 5.83 -56.33
CA ASP A 982 3.28 7.30 -56.38
C ASP A 982 3.91 7.91 -55.11
N ALA A 983 4.98 8.69 -55.31
CA ALA A 983 5.62 9.68 -54.44
C ALA A 983 5.55 9.48 -52.90
N MET A 984 6.69 9.12 -52.29
CA MET A 984 6.92 9.35 -50.85
C MET A 984 7.05 10.86 -50.62
N ASP A 985 5.95 11.52 -50.27
CA ASP A 985 5.95 12.89 -49.79
C ASP A 985 6.54 12.92 -48.36
N GLU A 986 7.51 13.81 -48.11
CA GLU A 986 8.18 14.01 -46.80
C GLU A 986 7.19 14.42 -45.68
N ASP A 987 5.94 14.75 -46.02
CA ASP A 987 4.87 15.15 -45.09
C ASP A 987 4.18 13.96 -44.38
N GLU A 988 4.39 12.71 -44.82
CA GLU A 988 3.79 11.52 -44.15
C GLU A 988 4.42 11.19 -42.79
N GLU A 989 5.63 11.67 -42.49
CA GLU A 989 6.36 11.37 -41.25
C GLU A 989 5.87 12.22 -40.05
N SER A 990 5.07 13.25 -40.29
CA SER A 990 4.62 14.19 -39.25
C SER A 990 3.29 13.83 -38.57
N ALA A 991 2.56 12.82 -39.05
CA ALA A 991 1.26 12.44 -38.48
C ALA A 991 1.40 11.42 -37.33
N PRO A 992 0.76 11.64 -36.17
CA PRO A 992 0.79 10.69 -35.07
C PRO A 992 0.03 9.40 -35.45
N ALA A 993 0.75 8.28 -35.56
CA ALA A 993 0.17 6.96 -35.74
C ALA A 993 0.35 6.09 -34.47
N VAL A 994 -0.41 4.98 -34.40
CA VAL A 994 -0.23 3.95 -33.35
C VAL A 994 0.96 3.08 -33.74
N GLU A 995 2.00 3.10 -32.91
CA GLU A 995 3.20 2.31 -33.16
C GLU A 995 3.03 0.85 -32.71
N LEU A 996 3.70 -0.09 -33.39
CA LEU A 996 3.60 -1.53 -33.09
C LEU A 996 4.04 -1.90 -31.67
N HIS A 997 4.92 -1.10 -31.06
CA HIS A 997 5.41 -1.32 -29.70
C HIS A 997 4.35 -1.01 -28.62
N GLU A 998 3.31 -0.24 -28.96
CA GLU A 998 2.22 0.12 -28.05
C GLU A 998 1.10 -0.95 -28.00
N LEU A 999 1.17 -1.96 -28.89
CA LEU A 999 0.13 -2.98 -29.01
C LEU A 999 0.43 -4.20 -28.15
N LEU A 1000 -0.54 -4.58 -27.31
CA LEU A 1000 -0.51 -5.79 -26.51
C LEU A 1000 -0.98 -7.01 -27.34
N ASP A 1001 -0.36 -8.16 -27.08
CA ASP A 1001 -0.82 -9.44 -27.59
C ASP A 1001 -1.99 -9.93 -26.73
N ASP A 1002 -3.04 -10.42 -27.38
CA ASP A 1002 -4.22 -10.93 -26.69
C ASP A 1002 -3.91 -12.35 -26.17
N LEU A 1003 -3.51 -12.46 -24.89
CA LEU A 1003 -3.30 -13.75 -24.22
C LEU A 1003 -4.65 -14.43 -23.91
N ALA A 1004 -5.41 -14.76 -24.94
CA ALA A 1004 -6.51 -15.70 -24.83
C ALA A 1004 -5.92 -17.12 -24.88
N MET A 1005 -5.96 -17.83 -23.76
CA MET A 1005 -5.83 -19.29 -23.78
C MET A 1005 -7.05 -19.81 -24.52
N ASN A 1006 -6.96 -20.01 -25.83
CA ASN A 1006 -7.99 -20.70 -26.58
C ASN A 1006 -8.10 -22.10 -25.99
N GLU A 1007 -9.24 -22.43 -25.37
CA GLU A 1007 -9.54 -23.79 -24.88
C GLU A 1007 -9.60 -24.84 -26.03
N GLU A 1008 -9.37 -24.41 -27.27
CA GLU A 1008 -9.24 -25.24 -28.47
C GLU A 1008 -7.80 -25.65 -28.81
N ASP A 1009 -6.79 -25.23 -28.04
CA ASP A 1009 -5.50 -25.90 -28.11
C ASP A 1009 -5.64 -27.28 -27.45
N PRO A 1010 -5.45 -28.40 -28.18
CA PRO A 1010 -5.45 -29.72 -27.56
C PRO A 1010 -4.35 -29.68 -26.50
N THR A 1011 -4.73 -29.98 -25.27
CA THR A 1011 -3.80 -30.16 -24.15
C THR A 1011 -2.52 -30.80 -24.66
N PRO A 1012 -1.33 -30.25 -24.36
CA PRO A 1012 -0.08 -30.86 -24.82
C PRO A 1012 -0.08 -32.28 -24.26
N GLN A 1013 -0.33 -33.24 -25.13
CA GLN A 1013 -0.21 -34.65 -24.79
C GLN A 1013 1.25 -34.81 -24.40
N ILE A 1014 1.47 -35.25 -23.17
CA ILE A 1014 2.78 -35.73 -22.73
C ILE A 1014 3.13 -36.85 -23.71
N LEU A 1015 3.99 -36.53 -24.68
CA LEU A 1015 4.48 -37.50 -25.66
C LEU A 1015 5.10 -38.65 -24.88
N SER A 1016 4.74 -39.87 -25.26
CA SER A 1016 5.37 -41.05 -24.70
C SER A 1016 6.87 -41.05 -25.04
N GLU A 1017 7.72 -41.61 -24.17
CA GLU A 1017 9.19 -41.69 -24.38
C GLU A 1017 9.57 -42.31 -25.74
N VAL A 1018 8.67 -43.06 -26.37
CA VAL A 1018 8.88 -43.70 -27.66
C VAL A 1018 8.75 -42.71 -28.82
N GLU A 1019 7.86 -41.71 -28.72
CA GLU A 1019 7.63 -40.72 -29.78
C GLU A 1019 8.66 -39.58 -29.71
N ALA A 1020 9.12 -39.21 -28.51
CA ALA A 1020 10.19 -38.23 -28.32
C ALA A 1020 11.54 -38.70 -28.91
N ASN A 1021 11.83 -40.00 -28.85
CA ASN A 1021 13.06 -40.57 -29.42
C ASN A 1021 13.05 -40.67 -30.95
N GLN A 1022 11.87 -40.63 -31.60
CA GLN A 1022 11.77 -40.63 -33.06
C GLN A 1022 11.95 -39.21 -33.65
N ALA A 1023 11.52 -38.17 -32.94
CA ALA A 1023 11.68 -36.79 -33.39
C ALA A 1023 13.14 -36.30 -33.35
N ALA A 1024 13.96 -36.80 -32.42
CA ALA A 1024 15.36 -36.40 -32.29
C ALA A 1024 16.28 -36.88 -33.44
N ALA A 1025 15.81 -37.79 -34.30
CA ALA A 1025 16.62 -38.36 -35.38
C ALA A 1025 16.62 -37.51 -36.67
N TRP A 1026 15.75 -36.49 -36.79
CA TRP A 1026 15.58 -35.73 -38.03
C TRP A 1026 16.26 -34.34 -38.04
N GLU A 1027 16.86 -33.89 -36.95
CA GLU A 1027 17.50 -32.56 -36.87
C GLU A 1027 19.03 -32.57 -36.95
N LEU A 1028 19.66 -33.69 -37.33
CA LEU A 1028 21.13 -33.83 -37.37
C LEU A 1028 21.73 -33.95 -38.79
N GLU A 1029 20.96 -33.74 -39.85
CA GLU A 1029 21.45 -33.78 -41.25
C GLU A 1029 21.55 -32.42 -41.97
N GLU A 1030 21.16 -31.29 -41.36
CA GLU A 1030 21.27 -29.94 -41.99
C GLU A 1030 22.01 -28.87 -41.15
N LEU A 1031 22.95 -29.27 -40.29
CA LEU A 1031 24.01 -28.41 -39.73
C LEU A 1031 25.37 -29.06 -39.97
#